data_AF-A0A6L4YST5-F1
#
_entry.id   AF-A0A6L4YST5-F1
#
_cell.length_a   1.000
_cell.length_b   1.000
_cell.length_c   1.000
_cell.angle_alpha   90.00
_cell.angle_beta   90.00
_cell.angle_gamma   90.00
#
_symmetry.space_group_name_H-M   'P 1'
#
loop_
_entity.id
_entity.type
_entity.pdbx_description
1 polymer ?
#
loop_
_entity_poly.entity_id
_entity_poly.type
_entity_poly.pdbx_seq_one_letter_code
_entity_poly.pdbx_strand_id
1 'polypeptide(L)'
;MKKVFTLFLVLASVIAMANPVDRKTAESVAVNHYTFHAPDGINDFTLSGSSENTYDGITTFYIFTFNAGGFVMVAADDASIPVLGYSYEGRVSATDVHPAAMAWFETYNKQMVEIEGAKLSNQSTRPLWDNILTNNMERSVMDVNPLLTTTWDQGCYYNALCPVETGAGGGSCNHAWTGCVATTMSQLMKYHSFPSTGIGYHSYTHPDYGLQSANFSSTTYNFAAMPNNVTSSNTSVATLMYHAGVSVNMQYAAAGSGAFSEDVPFALVNYFNYAPTAELKSIADYPVMADWWALIRTDLDAGRPVYYAGSSTASGGHAWVCDGYRISDNKFHFNWGWSGSYNGYFAIGALNPGGNNFNDDNRIITGIEPGNNLATWLVQNSSFSTASRGISYMHAASATVAWATAYDGSGGGATINEFTRTTNGGETWTAGQVLGGSTYGLGNICALDANIAYVAVYNGTGNQNNTCGVYKTSNGGVTWNQLPGALQGSASFANNVYFWNEQEGMCHGDVRDGYFEIYTTVNGGSTWQRVPQANITGGTPASGEGGWTSVIEATGENTIMFGTNKGKVYISDDRGFHWRVTSTGITPATNGGINLLAFSDPNNGIAAQTQTPIVYKRTTNGGATWETLTPNGPFLTNDLMAVPGLVNTYVSTGAATGATGVSYSTDGGLNWTYFGGTASKQFLAGDFFDNTCGYAGGFNEDQFNSGMYRMIGELGTAASGAQISINPQEFSLTLNVDEITTSPLTISNTGDAPLNWTLAIDPDPSPWLSVTPSLGTVPAGESAELQVTFDATGLLPGEYDAFIVISNNSINNTAVDIPVHLIVEGVTLAAPYDLQATVEGVSVNLTWIAPGGGTGTTEELIYDNDGTVTGAYSYEGYAMSTHMSPQGPCQILSLKYFTTIDAGDNAFNAEIYGWDDVAGTPSTELIHEVSATGIDNDWLEVDVSGQNIIVDGDFVVGFGSINATTYVGYDGGLDNGRSWDYDHAGSWAAYNEAYLIRAVVQYTNGTVREISAVPEHSLPKSTVAVNSARTAFNGAVSPVQIPAMTRNTNALIGYNLYRNGSLIAGPVAETFYTDADLDNGTYAYYVTALYDNGESGPSNVVEVQITGVGTGQNGSVAEFEVYPNPAGSILNISGNSEMLNLRMLNMAGQVVYATANCGKHFRINTSELESGLYLLEVRTGKGISTRKVSIR
;
A
#
# COMPACT_ATOMS: atom_id res chain seq x y z
N MET A 1 36.93 -21.67 -65.87
CA MET A 1 35.55 -21.87 -65.36
C MET A 1 35.62 -22.18 -63.87
N LYS A 2 34.98 -21.32 -63.05
CA LYS A 2 34.54 -21.45 -61.65
C LYS A 2 35.50 -22.08 -60.61
N LYS A 3 36.00 -21.25 -59.70
CA LYS A 3 35.52 -21.16 -58.30
C LYS A 3 36.23 -19.98 -57.61
N VAL A 4 35.44 -19.06 -57.05
CA VAL A 4 35.82 -17.76 -56.47
C VAL A 4 35.39 -17.77 -55.00
N PHE A 5 36.34 -17.40 -54.15
CA PHE A 5 36.24 -16.84 -52.79
C PHE A 5 35.39 -17.54 -51.72
N THR A 6 36.07 -18.17 -50.76
CA THR A 6 35.64 -18.22 -49.35
C THR A 6 36.87 -18.37 -48.46
N LEU A 7 37.40 -17.26 -47.91
CA LEU A 7 38.17 -17.23 -46.65
C LEU A 7 38.55 -15.77 -46.35
N PHE A 8 37.96 -15.19 -45.30
CA PHE A 8 38.49 -14.15 -44.38
C PHE A 8 37.32 -13.38 -43.77
N LEU A 9 36.74 -13.95 -42.71
CA LEU A 9 36.04 -13.20 -41.66
C LEU A 9 36.25 -14.00 -40.38
N VAL A 10 37.37 -13.70 -39.71
CA VAL A 10 37.59 -14.08 -38.32
C VAL A 10 36.64 -13.20 -37.51
N LEU A 11 35.56 -13.78 -37.01
CA LEU A 11 34.76 -13.20 -35.93
C LEU A 11 35.71 -13.05 -34.72
N ALA A 12 36.22 -11.84 -34.48
CA ALA A 12 36.68 -11.47 -33.16
C ALA A 12 35.44 -11.23 -32.31
N SER A 13 34.87 -12.29 -31.74
CA SER A 13 34.04 -12.16 -30.55
C SER A 13 34.95 -11.63 -29.44
N VAL A 14 34.96 -10.30 -29.26
CA VAL A 14 35.57 -9.67 -28.09
C VAL A 14 34.80 -10.21 -26.91
N ILE A 15 35.41 -11.14 -26.17
CA ILE A 15 34.90 -11.55 -24.87
C ILE A 15 35.14 -10.32 -23.99
N ALA A 16 34.09 -9.55 -23.72
CA ALA A 16 34.15 -8.45 -22.78
C ALA A 16 34.48 -9.04 -21.41
N MET A 17 35.67 -8.71 -20.90
CA MET A 17 36.13 -9.13 -19.58
C MET A 17 35.99 -7.96 -18.63
N ALA A 18 35.58 -8.25 -17.39
CA ALA A 18 35.56 -7.30 -16.27
C ALA A 18 36.86 -6.51 -16.19
N ASN A 19 36.77 -5.20 -16.00
CA ASN A 19 37.92 -4.34 -15.70
C ASN A 19 37.68 -3.55 -14.42
N PRO A 20 38.72 -3.38 -13.58
CA PRO A 20 38.68 -2.43 -12.48
C PRO A 20 38.34 -1.03 -12.99
N VAL A 21 37.42 -0.37 -12.30
CA VAL A 21 37.00 1.01 -12.56
C VAL A 21 37.90 1.94 -11.78
N ASP A 22 38.57 2.84 -12.50
CA ASP A 22 39.38 3.88 -11.86
C ASP A 22 38.50 4.94 -11.18
N ARG A 23 39.06 5.59 -10.16
CA ARG A 23 38.36 6.62 -9.38
C ARG A 23 37.79 7.75 -10.23
N LYS A 24 38.43 8.12 -11.35
CA LYS A 24 37.99 9.23 -12.20
C LYS A 24 36.72 8.87 -12.97
N THR A 25 36.64 7.63 -13.45
CA THR A 25 35.45 7.07 -14.09
C THR A 25 34.32 6.97 -13.07
N ALA A 26 34.61 6.46 -11.87
CA ALA A 26 33.63 6.39 -10.78
C ALA A 26 33.11 7.77 -10.35
N GLU A 27 33.97 8.79 -10.31
CA GLU A 27 33.60 10.18 -10.02
C GLU A 27 32.63 10.74 -11.08
N SER A 28 32.89 10.44 -12.36
CA SER A 28 32.02 10.88 -13.46
C SER A 28 30.64 10.22 -13.37
N VAL A 29 30.59 8.93 -13.04
CA VAL A 29 29.34 8.21 -12.79
C VAL A 29 28.59 8.83 -11.61
N ALA A 30 29.28 9.11 -10.50
CA ALA A 30 28.68 9.72 -9.31
C ALA A 30 28.05 11.08 -9.62
N VAL A 31 28.78 11.97 -10.29
CA VAL A 31 28.30 13.31 -10.62
C VAL A 31 27.13 13.26 -11.63
N ASN A 32 27.23 12.45 -12.68
CA ASN A 32 26.16 12.32 -13.67
C ASN A 32 24.88 11.78 -13.02
N HIS A 33 24.98 10.70 -12.26
CA HIS A 33 23.85 10.10 -11.56
C HIS A 33 23.22 11.06 -10.54
N TYR A 34 24.04 11.74 -9.73
CA TYR A 34 23.56 12.71 -8.75
C TYR A 34 22.83 13.88 -9.42
N THR A 35 23.40 14.43 -10.49
CA THR A 35 22.83 15.57 -11.22
C THR A 35 21.50 15.20 -11.89
N PHE A 36 21.45 14.04 -12.55
CA PHE A 36 20.27 13.62 -13.31
C PHE A 36 19.05 13.33 -12.41
N HIS A 37 19.29 12.74 -11.25
CA HIS A 37 18.23 12.32 -10.33
C HIS A 37 18.03 13.27 -9.13
N ALA A 38 18.71 14.42 -9.11
CA ALA A 38 18.58 15.41 -8.06
C ALA A 38 17.16 16.02 -8.02
N PRO A 39 16.57 16.23 -6.83
CA PRO A 39 15.34 17.02 -6.68
C PRO A 39 15.53 18.48 -7.13
N ASP A 40 14.45 19.15 -7.55
CA ASP A 40 14.47 20.51 -8.13
C ASP A 40 15.05 21.59 -7.20
N GLY A 41 15.17 21.31 -5.90
CA GLY A 41 15.80 22.20 -4.92
C GLY A 41 17.35 22.16 -4.88
N ILE A 42 17.99 21.18 -5.52
CA ILE A 42 19.44 21.01 -5.51
C ILE A 42 20.05 21.59 -6.78
N ASN A 43 20.82 22.68 -6.62
CA ASN A 43 21.48 23.38 -7.71
C ASN A 43 23.02 23.35 -7.62
N ASP A 44 23.58 22.74 -6.57
CA ASP A 44 25.03 22.55 -6.39
C ASP A 44 25.38 21.06 -6.45
N PHE A 45 25.99 20.65 -7.56
CA PHE A 45 26.41 19.27 -7.80
C PHE A 45 27.91 19.06 -7.57
N THR A 46 28.58 19.99 -6.89
CA THR A 46 30.01 19.89 -6.62
C THR A 46 30.31 18.99 -5.43
N LEU A 47 31.42 18.25 -5.53
CA LEU A 47 31.84 17.31 -4.48
C LEU A 47 32.39 18.05 -3.26
N SER A 48 31.96 17.64 -2.07
CA SER A 48 32.54 18.02 -0.78
C SER A 48 33.70 17.11 -0.37
N GLY A 49 33.73 15.88 -0.89
CA GLY A 49 34.76 14.89 -0.56
C GLY A 49 34.50 13.53 -1.18
N SER A 50 35.47 12.62 -1.03
CA SER A 50 35.34 11.24 -1.50
C SER A 50 36.21 10.29 -0.68
N SER A 51 35.78 9.05 -0.50
CA SER A 51 36.53 7.98 0.15
C SER A 51 36.58 6.71 -0.71
N GLU A 52 37.64 5.93 -0.53
CA GLU A 52 37.83 4.64 -1.18
C GLU A 52 37.69 3.53 -0.13
N ASN A 53 36.91 2.50 -0.44
CA ASN A 53 36.79 1.31 0.41
C ASN A 53 37.62 0.16 -0.14
N THR A 54 38.34 -0.53 0.74
CA THR A 54 39.13 -1.71 0.39
C THR A 54 38.77 -2.90 1.29
N TYR A 55 38.73 -4.10 0.71
CA TYR A 55 38.45 -5.35 1.40
C TYR A 55 39.28 -6.47 0.76
N ASP A 56 39.94 -7.31 1.57
CA ASP A 56 40.88 -8.35 1.11
C ASP A 56 41.95 -7.88 0.10
N GLY A 57 42.37 -6.61 0.22
CA GLY A 57 43.38 -6.00 -0.64
C GLY A 57 42.86 -5.53 -2.01
N ILE A 58 41.55 -5.59 -2.22
CA ILE A 58 40.84 -5.16 -3.42
C ILE A 58 40.08 -3.87 -3.11
N THR A 59 40.13 -2.90 -4.02
CA THR A 59 39.24 -1.73 -3.97
C THR A 59 37.85 -2.18 -4.41
N THR A 60 36.84 -2.02 -3.54
CA THR A 60 35.50 -2.57 -3.79
C THR A 60 34.51 -1.52 -4.29
N PHE A 61 34.51 -0.33 -3.70
CA PHE A 61 33.69 0.81 -4.14
C PHE A 61 34.27 2.14 -3.66
N TYR A 62 33.77 3.22 -4.26
CA TYR A 62 34.06 4.60 -3.91
C TYR A 62 32.79 5.28 -3.37
N ILE A 63 32.93 6.17 -2.39
CA ILE A 63 31.84 7.04 -1.92
C ILE A 63 32.20 8.48 -2.24
N PHE A 64 31.31 9.18 -2.92
CA PHE A 64 31.43 10.60 -3.25
C PHE A 64 30.36 11.39 -2.50
N THR A 65 30.73 12.48 -1.84
CA THR A 65 29.83 13.34 -1.05
C THR A 65 29.72 14.71 -1.71
N PHE A 66 28.55 15.35 -1.60
CA PHE A 66 28.24 16.59 -2.31
C PHE A 66 28.05 17.78 -1.35
N ASN A 67 28.40 18.98 -1.80
CA ASN A 67 28.26 20.22 -1.01
C ASN A 67 26.80 20.56 -0.70
N ALA A 68 25.87 20.18 -1.58
CA ALA A 68 24.43 20.30 -1.33
C ALA A 68 23.90 19.29 -0.28
N GLY A 69 24.70 18.32 0.16
CA GLY A 69 24.28 17.20 1.02
C GLY A 69 24.26 15.88 0.26
N GLY A 70 24.13 14.76 0.98
CA GLY A 70 24.03 13.43 0.35
C GLY A 70 25.34 12.85 -0.20
N PHE A 71 25.20 11.72 -0.90
CA PHE A 71 26.32 10.92 -1.41
C PHE A 71 25.92 10.00 -2.57
N VAL A 72 26.90 9.51 -3.31
CA VAL A 72 26.76 8.40 -4.27
C VAL A 72 27.87 7.37 -4.06
N MET A 73 27.50 6.10 -3.94
CA MET A 73 28.39 4.95 -3.85
C MET A 73 28.49 4.26 -5.21
N VAL A 74 29.71 4.19 -5.76
CA VAL A 74 29.98 3.66 -7.09
C VAL A 74 30.91 2.44 -6.99
N ALA A 75 30.55 1.34 -7.66
CA ALA A 75 31.34 0.13 -7.66
C ALA A 75 32.74 0.33 -8.29
N ALA A 76 33.72 -0.45 -7.84
CA ALA A 76 35.09 -0.37 -8.36
C ALA A 76 35.40 -1.38 -9.47
N ASP A 77 34.40 -2.12 -9.98
CA ASP A 77 34.54 -3.03 -11.11
C ASP A 77 33.31 -2.93 -12.04
N ASP A 78 33.53 -2.90 -13.36
CA ASP A 78 32.46 -2.68 -14.35
C ASP A 78 31.60 -3.92 -14.61
N ALA A 79 31.96 -5.07 -14.06
CA ALA A 79 31.08 -6.23 -13.94
C ALA A 79 30.04 -6.10 -12.81
N SER A 80 30.10 -5.06 -11.99
CA SER A 80 29.02 -4.70 -11.06
C SER A 80 28.00 -3.77 -11.73
N ILE A 81 26.77 -3.69 -11.19
CA ILE A 81 25.94 -2.48 -11.38
C ILE A 81 26.73 -1.22 -10.96
N PRO A 82 26.56 -0.08 -11.65
CA PRO A 82 27.42 1.10 -11.44
C PRO A 82 27.23 1.76 -10.08
N VAL A 83 25.98 2.05 -9.71
CA VAL A 83 25.65 2.76 -8.46
C VAL A 83 25.06 1.76 -7.47
N LEU A 84 25.74 1.60 -6.33
CA LEU A 84 25.38 0.65 -5.26
C LEU A 84 24.38 1.26 -4.28
N GLY A 85 24.49 2.56 -4.04
CA GLY A 85 23.53 3.33 -3.26
C GLY A 85 23.82 4.83 -3.29
N TYR A 86 22.85 5.64 -2.90
CA TYR A 86 22.96 7.10 -2.90
C TYR A 86 21.93 7.76 -1.99
N SER A 87 22.14 9.04 -1.72
CA SER A 87 21.18 9.92 -1.08
C SER A 87 21.38 11.36 -1.55
N TYR A 88 20.31 12.15 -1.51
CA TYR A 88 20.37 13.62 -1.75
C TYR A 88 20.40 14.41 -0.45
N GLU A 89 20.30 13.73 0.68
CA GLU A 89 20.21 14.32 2.00
C GLU A 89 21.05 13.55 3.02
N GLY A 90 21.06 14.03 4.25
CA GLY A 90 21.84 13.43 5.33
C GLY A 90 23.33 13.70 5.24
N ARG A 91 24.07 13.09 6.17
CA ARG A 91 25.52 13.24 6.31
C ARG A 91 26.18 11.87 6.21
N VAL A 92 27.34 11.84 5.57
CA VAL A 92 28.22 10.67 5.48
C VAL A 92 29.48 10.95 6.27
N SER A 93 29.79 10.07 7.20
CA SER A 93 31.03 10.11 7.97
C SER A 93 31.80 8.82 7.77
N ALA A 94 33.09 8.93 7.44
CA ALA A 94 33.99 7.79 7.36
C ALA A 94 34.37 7.22 8.74
N THR A 95 34.09 7.96 9.82
CA THR A 95 34.43 7.54 11.20
C THR A 95 33.21 7.21 12.06
N ASP A 96 32.00 7.42 11.54
CA ASP A 96 30.73 7.25 12.26
C ASP A 96 29.69 6.63 11.32
N VAL A 97 30.00 5.40 10.87
CA VAL A 97 29.11 4.58 10.03
C VAL A 97 28.26 3.72 10.96
N HIS A 98 26.96 3.76 10.74
CA HIS A 98 26.03 2.92 11.50
C HIS A 98 26.31 1.42 11.26
N PRO A 99 26.26 0.57 12.31
CA PRO A 99 26.50 -0.87 12.17
C PRO A 99 25.65 -1.58 11.11
N ALA A 100 24.35 -1.26 10.92
CA ALA A 100 23.59 -1.86 9.81
C ALA A 100 24.14 -1.50 8.44
N ALA A 101 24.47 -0.22 8.23
CA ALA A 101 25.01 0.22 6.96
C ALA A 101 26.37 -0.46 6.71
N MET A 102 27.20 -0.62 7.74
CA MET A 102 28.45 -1.39 7.65
C MET A 102 28.20 -2.86 7.29
N ALA A 103 27.19 -3.52 7.89
CA ALA A 103 26.81 -4.88 7.53
C ALA A 103 26.40 -4.98 6.06
N TRP A 104 25.57 -4.05 5.61
CA TRP A 104 25.16 -3.98 4.21
C TRP A 104 26.35 -3.79 3.26
N PHE A 105 27.28 -2.91 3.61
CA PHE A 105 28.48 -2.66 2.80
C PHE A 105 29.44 -3.86 2.81
N GLU A 106 29.47 -4.65 3.88
CA GLU A 106 30.23 -5.90 3.91
C GLU A 106 29.68 -6.92 2.91
N THR A 107 28.36 -7.00 2.69
CA THR A 107 27.79 -7.88 1.66
C THR A 107 28.22 -7.42 0.25
N TYR A 108 28.24 -6.11 0.00
CA TYR A 108 28.79 -5.58 -1.25
C TYR A 108 30.29 -5.87 -1.41
N ASN A 109 31.08 -5.77 -0.33
CA ASN A 109 32.50 -6.10 -0.36
C ASN A 109 32.75 -7.56 -0.78
N LYS A 110 32.02 -8.50 -0.18
CA LYS A 110 32.13 -9.93 -0.50
C LYS A 110 31.76 -10.22 -1.96
N GLN A 111 30.71 -9.57 -2.46
CA GLN A 111 30.30 -9.66 -3.87
C GLN A 111 31.35 -9.10 -4.82
N MET A 112 31.97 -7.97 -4.49
CA MET A 112 33.03 -7.37 -5.32
C MET A 112 34.27 -8.27 -5.39
N VAL A 113 34.69 -8.85 -4.26
CA VAL A 113 35.81 -9.80 -4.24
C VAL A 113 35.50 -11.04 -5.08
N GLU A 114 34.26 -11.53 -5.07
CA GLU A 114 33.85 -12.63 -5.95
C GLU A 114 33.90 -12.21 -7.42
N ILE A 115 33.35 -11.04 -7.77
CA ILE A 115 33.32 -10.53 -9.14
C ILE A 115 34.74 -10.45 -9.72
N GLU A 116 35.69 -9.88 -8.97
CA GLU A 116 37.09 -9.79 -9.40
C GLU A 116 37.75 -11.19 -9.44
N GLY A 117 37.60 -11.97 -8.36
CA GLY A 117 38.26 -13.27 -8.21
C GLY A 117 37.81 -14.30 -9.25
N ALA A 118 36.51 -14.34 -9.54
CA ALA A 118 35.90 -15.23 -10.53
C ALA A 118 35.91 -14.66 -11.95
N LYS A 119 36.25 -13.37 -12.12
CA LYS A 119 36.24 -12.65 -13.40
C LYS A 119 34.89 -12.73 -14.11
N LEU A 120 33.83 -12.37 -13.38
CA LEU A 120 32.47 -12.42 -13.90
C LEU A 120 32.29 -11.51 -15.13
N SER A 121 31.33 -11.85 -15.99
CA SER A 121 31.08 -11.08 -17.22
C SER A 121 30.44 -9.73 -16.92
N ASN A 122 30.89 -8.67 -17.60
CA ASN A 122 30.27 -7.35 -17.55
C ASN A 122 29.21 -7.14 -18.66
N GLN A 123 28.86 -8.17 -19.42
CA GLN A 123 27.96 -8.04 -20.58
C GLN A 123 26.59 -7.43 -20.22
N SER A 124 26.04 -7.79 -19.06
CA SER A 124 24.74 -7.29 -18.57
C SER A 124 24.82 -5.97 -17.83
N THR A 125 25.97 -5.65 -17.23
CA THR A 125 26.16 -4.44 -16.42
C THR A 125 26.70 -3.27 -17.24
N ARG A 126 27.49 -3.55 -18.29
CA ARG A 126 28.13 -2.54 -19.13
C ARG A 126 27.14 -1.52 -19.73
N PRO A 127 25.97 -1.90 -20.26
CA PRO A 127 24.99 -0.93 -20.73
C PRO A 127 24.54 0.06 -19.65
N LEU A 128 24.44 -0.38 -18.39
CA LEU A 128 24.08 0.48 -17.26
C LEU A 128 25.16 1.54 -16.99
N TRP A 129 26.43 1.15 -17.05
CA TRP A 129 27.56 2.08 -16.95
C TRP A 129 27.57 3.11 -18.07
N ASP A 130 27.41 2.63 -19.32
CA ASP A 130 27.45 3.49 -20.50
C ASP A 130 26.28 4.48 -20.51
N ASN A 131 25.09 4.08 -20.05
CA ASN A 131 23.93 4.97 -19.90
C ASN A 131 24.21 6.13 -18.95
N ILE A 132 24.78 5.88 -17.76
CA ILE A 132 25.12 6.95 -16.80
C ILE A 132 26.24 7.84 -17.37
N LEU A 133 27.29 7.24 -17.93
CA LEU A 133 28.44 7.99 -18.47
C LEU A 133 28.06 8.87 -19.66
N THR A 134 27.02 8.49 -20.43
CA THR A 134 26.54 9.23 -21.60
C THR A 134 25.32 10.13 -21.30
N ASN A 135 24.88 10.21 -20.04
CA ASN A 135 23.63 10.90 -19.63
C ASN A 135 22.38 10.41 -20.37
N ASN A 136 22.37 9.12 -20.76
CA ASN A 136 21.22 8.44 -21.35
C ASN A 136 20.51 7.61 -20.27
N MET A 137 20.12 8.28 -19.18
CA MET A 137 19.38 7.70 -18.07
C MET A 137 17.90 8.02 -18.23
N GLU A 138 17.03 7.16 -17.71
CA GLU A 138 15.59 7.37 -17.70
C GLU A 138 15.12 7.77 -16.30
N ARG A 139 14.14 8.67 -16.23
CA ARG A 139 13.42 9.00 -15.00
C ARG A 139 12.07 8.29 -15.06
N SER A 140 11.80 7.40 -14.12
CA SER A 140 10.52 6.69 -14.06
C SER A 140 9.48 7.47 -13.25
N VAL A 141 8.21 7.08 -13.41
CA VAL A 141 7.02 7.70 -12.82
C VAL A 141 6.40 6.85 -11.69
N MET A 142 6.96 5.66 -11.40
CA MET A 142 6.42 4.68 -10.44
C MET A 142 7.34 4.48 -9.22
N ASP A 143 7.68 5.56 -8.53
CA ASP A 143 8.51 5.56 -7.32
C ASP A 143 7.66 5.82 -6.07
N VAL A 144 7.97 5.14 -4.96
CA VAL A 144 7.47 5.53 -3.63
C VAL A 144 8.59 6.30 -2.92
N ASN A 145 8.36 7.60 -2.69
CA ASN A 145 9.27 8.44 -1.92
C ASN A 145 9.37 7.95 -0.46
N PRO A 146 10.46 8.30 0.27
CA PRO A 146 10.62 7.89 1.66
C PRO A 146 9.42 8.28 2.51
N LEU A 147 8.73 7.29 3.07
CA LEU A 147 7.52 7.46 3.87
C LEU A 147 7.83 7.97 5.29
N LEU A 148 9.00 7.65 5.85
CA LEU A 148 9.35 8.11 7.19
C LEU A 148 9.92 9.53 7.15
N THR A 149 9.37 10.38 8.01
CA THR A 149 9.95 11.70 8.29
C THR A 149 10.89 11.69 9.50
N THR A 150 10.91 10.62 10.29
CA THR A 150 11.74 10.52 11.49
C THR A 150 13.19 10.23 11.16
N THR A 151 14.11 10.90 11.85
CA THR A 151 15.55 10.60 11.82
C THR A 151 15.99 10.19 13.22
N TRP A 152 15.33 9.20 13.81
CA TRP A 152 15.58 8.80 15.19
C TRP A 152 16.91 8.06 15.36
N ASP A 153 17.37 7.96 16.61
CA ASP A 153 18.64 7.36 17.01
C ASP A 153 18.41 6.46 18.25
N GLN A 154 19.48 5.82 18.71
CA GLN A 154 19.50 4.92 19.86
C GLN A 154 20.14 5.52 21.10
N GLY A 155 20.87 6.63 20.95
CA GLY A 155 21.68 7.24 22.01
C GLY A 155 20.89 8.18 22.93
N CYS A 156 21.60 9.20 23.40
CA CYS A 156 21.09 10.19 24.34
C CYS A 156 19.69 10.72 23.98
N TYR A 157 18.87 10.97 25.00
CA TYR A 157 17.45 11.35 24.93
C TYR A 157 16.51 10.22 24.51
N TYR A 158 16.87 9.40 23.52
CA TYR A 158 16.09 8.22 23.11
C TYR A 158 16.14 7.13 24.18
N ASN A 159 17.31 6.92 24.78
CA ASN A 159 17.55 5.89 25.78
C ASN A 159 17.36 6.34 27.24
N ALA A 160 16.73 7.50 27.48
CA ALA A 160 16.68 8.11 28.81
C ALA A 160 15.97 7.23 29.89
N LEU A 161 15.16 6.26 29.48
CA LEU A 161 14.50 5.29 30.35
C LEU A 161 15.13 3.89 30.31
N CYS A 162 16.12 3.67 29.46
CA CYS A 162 16.91 2.43 29.46
C CYS A 162 17.77 2.32 30.72
N PRO A 163 18.24 1.11 31.09
CA PRO A 163 19.06 0.92 32.28
C PRO A 163 20.30 1.84 32.32
N VAL A 164 20.64 2.33 33.52
CA VAL A 164 21.86 3.14 33.73
C VAL A 164 23.09 2.27 33.53
N GLU A 165 24.04 2.73 32.73
CA GLU A 165 25.27 2.02 32.39
C GLU A 165 26.47 2.98 32.40
N THR A 166 27.28 2.89 33.45
CA THR A 166 28.44 3.77 33.69
C THR A 166 29.62 3.54 32.72
N GLY A 167 29.60 2.45 31.94
CA GLY A 167 30.57 2.14 30.89
C GLY A 167 30.12 2.45 29.47
N ALA A 168 28.89 2.95 29.27
CA ALA A 168 28.38 3.28 27.95
C ALA A 168 29.06 4.57 27.44
N GLY A 169 29.55 4.55 26.20
CA GLY A 169 30.32 5.67 25.61
C GLY A 169 29.53 7.00 25.62
N GLY A 170 30.21 8.13 25.47
CA GLY A 170 29.61 9.47 25.66
C GLY A 170 28.32 9.75 24.87
N GLY A 171 28.10 9.10 23.72
CA GLY A 171 26.86 9.23 22.91
C GLY A 171 25.61 8.62 23.55
N SER A 172 25.78 7.72 24.53
CA SER A 172 24.70 7.03 25.24
C SER A 172 24.22 7.76 26.50
N CYS A 173 24.91 8.82 26.93
CA CYS A 173 24.57 9.58 28.14
C CYS A 173 24.50 8.76 29.45
N ASN A 174 25.34 7.71 29.60
CA ASN A 174 25.39 6.79 30.75
C ASN A 174 24.17 5.88 30.90
N HIS A 175 23.50 5.56 29.80
CA HIS A 175 22.43 4.57 29.73
C HIS A 175 22.78 3.53 28.68
N ALA A 176 22.25 2.30 28.81
CA ALA A 176 22.31 1.33 27.73
C ALA A 176 21.66 1.90 26.46
N TRP A 177 22.09 1.47 25.29
CA TRP A 177 21.49 1.88 24.02
C TRP A 177 20.04 1.36 23.93
N THR A 178 19.14 2.05 23.22
CA THR A 178 17.77 1.54 23.03
C THR A 178 17.73 0.19 22.32
N GLY A 179 18.63 0.00 21.36
CA GLY A 179 18.67 -1.14 20.45
C GLY A 179 18.00 -0.86 19.11
N CYS A 180 18.55 -1.44 18.05
CA CYS A 180 18.10 -1.21 16.67
C CYS A 180 16.68 -1.73 16.41
N VAL A 181 16.33 -2.87 16.99
CA VAL A 181 14.97 -3.45 16.94
C VAL A 181 13.95 -2.49 17.55
N ALA A 182 14.21 -2.01 18.78
CA ALA A 182 13.32 -1.08 19.46
C ALA A 182 13.17 0.25 18.71
N THR A 183 14.26 0.75 18.13
CA THR A 183 14.27 1.99 17.33
C THR A 183 13.47 1.83 16.05
N THR A 184 13.64 0.72 15.35
CA THR A 184 12.90 0.39 14.13
C THR A 184 11.40 0.27 14.43
N MET A 185 11.02 -0.49 15.46
CA MET A 185 9.62 -0.59 15.92
C MET A 185 9.04 0.78 16.27
N SER A 186 9.80 1.61 16.98
CA SER A 186 9.33 2.92 17.44
C SER A 186 9.13 3.91 16.29
N GLN A 187 9.99 3.89 15.26
CA GLN A 187 9.80 4.71 14.06
C GLN A 187 8.54 4.29 13.29
N LEU A 188 8.28 2.97 13.16
CA LEU A 188 7.04 2.46 12.55
C LEU A 188 5.80 2.85 13.35
N MET A 189 5.84 2.74 14.68
CA MET A 189 4.76 3.20 15.56
C MET A 189 4.50 4.70 15.45
N LYS A 190 5.57 5.51 15.32
CA LYS A 190 5.45 6.95 15.10
C LYS A 190 4.86 7.29 13.74
N TYR A 191 5.25 6.57 12.68
CA TYR A 191 4.69 6.75 11.33
C TYR A 191 3.17 6.56 11.36
N HIS A 192 2.69 5.46 11.95
CA HIS A 192 1.25 5.21 12.08
C HIS A 192 0.57 6.04 13.19
N SER A 193 1.34 6.73 14.03
CA SER A 193 0.86 7.36 15.28
C SER A 193 -0.06 6.42 16.09
N PHE A 194 0.34 5.16 16.20
CA PHE A 194 -0.45 4.07 16.78
C PHE A 194 0.45 3.14 17.62
N PRO A 195 -0.06 2.54 18.71
CA PRO A 195 -1.40 2.71 19.29
C PRO A 195 -1.48 3.90 20.25
N SER A 196 -2.69 4.44 20.47
CA SER A 196 -2.90 5.46 21.51
C SER A 196 -2.61 4.93 22.92
N THR A 197 -2.91 3.65 23.18
CA THR A 197 -2.62 2.93 24.43
C THR A 197 -2.32 1.46 24.09
N GLY A 198 -1.31 0.87 24.73
CA GLY A 198 -0.95 -0.53 24.48
C GLY A 198 -1.79 -1.54 25.27
N ILE A 199 -1.46 -2.82 25.17
CA ILE A 199 -2.21 -3.93 25.79
C ILE A 199 -1.34 -4.66 26.82
N GLY A 200 -1.92 -4.87 28.00
CA GLY A 200 -1.32 -5.71 29.04
C GLY A 200 -0.03 -5.13 29.64
N TYR A 201 0.82 -6.05 30.09
CA TYR A 201 2.14 -5.78 30.65
C TYR A 201 3.11 -6.87 30.21
N HIS A 202 4.40 -6.58 30.27
CA HIS A 202 5.46 -7.58 30.10
C HIS A 202 6.65 -7.28 31.00
N SER A 203 7.33 -8.34 31.44
CA SER A 203 8.51 -8.24 32.29
C SER A 203 9.43 -9.44 32.12
N TYR A 204 10.73 -9.19 32.13
CA TYR A 204 11.77 -10.22 32.07
C TYR A 204 12.95 -9.78 32.94
N THR A 205 13.79 -10.72 33.38
CA THR A 205 14.97 -10.37 34.20
C THR A 205 16.23 -10.40 33.36
N HIS A 206 16.85 -9.23 33.17
CA HIS A 206 18.13 -9.10 32.52
C HIS A 206 19.25 -9.60 33.45
N PRO A 207 20.25 -10.37 32.96
CA PRO A 207 21.35 -10.88 33.80
C PRO A 207 22.14 -9.76 34.50
N ASP A 208 22.42 -8.67 33.79
CA ASP A 208 23.22 -7.55 34.32
C ASP A 208 22.41 -6.40 34.96
N TYR A 209 21.22 -6.09 34.44
CA TYR A 209 20.43 -4.92 34.86
C TYR A 209 19.21 -5.27 35.73
N GLY A 210 18.97 -6.55 35.99
CA GLY A 210 17.82 -7.02 36.76
C GLY A 210 16.50 -6.86 36.01
N LEU A 211 15.40 -6.74 36.78
CA LEU A 211 14.05 -6.72 36.25
C LEU A 211 13.81 -5.54 35.30
N GLN A 212 13.39 -5.84 34.08
CA GLN A 212 12.89 -4.88 33.11
C GLN A 212 11.38 -5.08 32.97
N SER A 213 10.60 -4.00 32.88
CA SER A 213 9.14 -4.10 32.88
C SER A 213 8.48 -2.92 32.20
N ALA A 214 7.40 -3.20 31.47
CA ALA A 214 6.56 -2.20 30.84
C ALA A 214 5.09 -2.58 31.05
N ASN A 215 4.28 -1.62 31.49
CA ASN A 215 2.82 -1.77 31.56
C ASN A 215 2.19 -0.95 30.44
N PHE A 216 2.00 -1.60 29.29
CA PHE A 216 1.48 -1.01 28.07
C PHE A 216 0.03 -0.51 28.25
N SER A 217 -0.81 -1.26 28.98
CA SER A 217 -2.21 -0.89 29.25
C SER A 217 -2.37 0.39 30.08
N SER A 218 -1.35 0.76 30.84
CA SER A 218 -1.34 1.98 31.67
C SER A 218 -0.69 3.18 30.97
N THR A 219 -0.20 3.01 29.74
CA THR A 219 0.60 4.01 29.04
C THR A 219 -0.13 4.54 27.82
N THR A 220 -0.40 5.85 27.82
CA THR A 220 -0.89 6.57 26.65
C THR A 220 0.29 7.15 25.87
N TYR A 221 0.43 6.77 24.60
CA TYR A 221 1.52 7.24 23.74
C TYR A 221 1.11 8.56 23.06
N ASN A 222 1.69 9.67 23.50
CA ASN A 222 1.45 10.98 22.90
C ASN A 222 2.38 11.21 21.71
N PHE A 223 2.01 10.69 20.54
CA PHE A 223 2.80 10.82 19.30
C PHE A 223 2.94 12.26 18.82
N ALA A 224 1.97 13.14 19.08
CA ALA A 224 2.08 14.57 18.74
C ALA A 224 3.24 15.26 19.47
N ALA A 225 3.60 14.79 20.68
CA ALA A 225 4.74 15.29 21.44
C ALA A 225 6.09 14.67 21.01
N MET A 226 6.11 13.76 20.02
CA MET A 226 7.32 13.09 19.54
C MET A 226 7.82 13.75 18.24
N PRO A 227 8.91 14.55 18.28
CA PRO A 227 9.42 15.23 17.10
C PRO A 227 10.12 14.25 16.15
N ASN A 228 10.21 14.62 14.87
CA ASN A 228 10.91 13.85 13.85
C ASN A 228 12.42 13.72 14.09
N ASN A 229 13.01 14.67 14.82
CA ASN A 229 14.41 14.62 15.27
C ASN A 229 14.49 15.05 16.74
N VAL A 230 15.12 14.23 17.60
CA VAL A 230 15.22 14.49 19.04
C VAL A 230 16.57 15.09 19.38
N THR A 231 16.58 16.39 19.66
CA THR A 231 17.80 17.16 20.00
C THR A 231 17.89 17.54 21.47
N SER A 232 16.84 17.25 22.25
CA SER A 232 16.75 17.48 23.69
C SER A 232 15.87 16.42 24.35
N SER A 233 15.88 16.36 25.69
CA SER A 233 15.14 15.34 26.45
C SER A 233 13.66 15.28 26.04
N ASN A 234 13.20 14.09 25.66
CA ASN A 234 11.81 13.84 25.29
C ASN A 234 11.35 12.51 25.91
N THR A 235 10.57 12.60 26.98
CA THR A 235 10.10 11.42 27.71
C THR A 235 9.11 10.58 26.90
N SER A 236 8.36 11.17 25.97
CA SER A 236 7.42 10.43 25.12
C SER A 236 8.16 9.48 24.19
N VAL A 237 9.22 9.96 23.53
CA VAL A 237 10.09 9.11 22.68
C VAL A 237 10.81 8.06 23.54
N ALA A 238 11.39 8.46 24.68
CA ALA A 238 12.09 7.51 25.56
C ALA A 238 11.17 6.41 26.11
N THR A 239 9.90 6.72 26.39
CA THR A 239 8.90 5.75 26.83
C THR A 239 8.58 4.76 25.72
N LEU A 240 8.34 5.24 24.50
CA LEU A 240 8.08 4.37 23.34
C LEU A 240 9.27 3.43 23.08
N MET A 241 10.49 3.97 23.05
CA MET A 241 11.73 3.20 22.85
C MET A 241 11.94 2.13 23.92
N TYR A 242 11.79 2.49 25.20
CA TYR A 242 11.96 1.54 26.29
C TYR A 242 10.88 0.45 26.26
N HIS A 243 9.61 0.82 26.00
CA HIS A 243 8.50 -0.14 25.90
C HIS A 243 8.70 -1.09 24.72
N ALA A 244 9.10 -0.58 23.55
CA ALA A 244 9.46 -1.41 22.41
C ALA A 244 10.57 -2.40 22.79
N GLY A 245 11.66 -1.94 23.44
CA GLY A 245 12.74 -2.81 23.91
C GLY A 245 12.28 -3.86 24.92
N VAL A 246 11.48 -3.49 25.92
CA VAL A 246 10.96 -4.46 26.90
C VAL A 246 10.12 -5.54 26.21
N SER A 247 9.26 -5.15 25.27
CA SER A 247 8.34 -6.06 24.56
C SER A 247 9.01 -7.21 23.80
N VAL A 248 10.30 -7.08 23.47
CA VAL A 248 11.12 -8.05 22.72
C VAL A 248 12.31 -8.57 23.55
N ASN A 249 12.23 -8.53 24.88
CA ASN A 249 13.27 -9.02 25.79
C ASN A 249 14.68 -8.45 25.49
N MET A 250 14.77 -7.14 25.22
CA MET A 250 16.00 -6.48 24.79
C MET A 250 17.22 -6.83 25.68
N GLN A 251 18.26 -7.41 25.09
CA GLN A 251 19.54 -7.60 25.77
C GLN A 251 20.27 -6.27 25.80
N TYR A 252 19.93 -5.42 26.78
CA TYR A 252 20.54 -4.11 26.98
C TYR A 252 22.04 -4.25 27.21
N ALA A 253 22.86 -3.35 26.66
CA ALA A 253 24.29 -3.30 26.97
C ALA A 253 24.94 -1.94 26.65
N ALA A 254 26.14 -1.73 27.22
CA ALA A 254 26.97 -0.54 27.02
C ALA A 254 27.44 -0.31 25.57
N ALA A 255 27.70 -1.40 24.85
CA ALA A 255 28.28 -1.38 23.49
C ALA A 255 27.23 -1.44 22.37
N GLY A 256 25.97 -1.68 22.72
CA GLY A 256 24.85 -1.87 21.78
C GLY A 256 23.88 -2.91 22.32
N SER A 257 22.59 -2.67 22.18
CA SER A 257 21.53 -3.54 22.70
C SER A 257 20.89 -4.34 21.56
N GLY A 258 20.60 -5.62 21.80
CA GLY A 258 20.10 -6.54 20.77
C GLY A 258 18.83 -7.30 21.17
N ALA A 259 18.00 -7.62 20.18
CA ALA A 259 16.80 -8.46 20.34
C ALA A 259 16.58 -9.29 19.07
N PHE A 260 15.74 -10.33 19.16
CA PHE A 260 15.39 -11.17 18.00
C PHE A 260 14.26 -10.53 17.19
N SER A 261 14.40 -10.49 15.86
CA SER A 261 13.36 -9.93 14.99
C SER A 261 12.10 -10.82 14.94
N GLU A 262 12.25 -12.10 15.27
CA GLU A 262 11.18 -13.09 15.42
C GLU A 262 10.17 -12.75 16.53
N ASP A 263 10.56 -11.89 17.48
CA ASP A 263 9.72 -11.43 18.58
C ASP A 263 8.85 -10.24 18.20
N VAL A 264 9.22 -9.51 17.14
CA VAL A 264 8.57 -8.25 16.75
C VAL A 264 7.13 -8.45 16.31
N PRO A 265 6.75 -9.44 15.46
CA PRO A 265 5.35 -9.65 15.09
C PRO A 265 4.47 -9.95 16.31
N PHE A 266 4.96 -10.79 17.23
CA PHE A 266 4.24 -11.06 18.48
C PHE A 266 4.04 -9.79 19.28
N ALA A 267 5.10 -8.98 19.45
CA ALA A 267 5.04 -7.77 20.25
C ALA A 267 4.11 -6.70 19.65
N LEU A 268 4.21 -6.44 18.34
CA LEU A 268 3.36 -5.49 17.63
C LEU A 268 1.89 -5.85 17.78
N VAL A 269 1.53 -7.12 17.54
CA VAL A 269 0.13 -7.56 17.62
C VAL A 269 -0.38 -7.58 19.06
N ASN A 270 0.39 -8.16 19.99
CA ASN A 270 -0.14 -8.52 21.30
C ASN A 270 0.06 -7.46 22.39
N TYR A 271 1.06 -6.58 22.25
CA TYR A 271 1.31 -5.46 23.18
C TYR A 271 0.98 -4.09 22.59
N PHE A 272 1.03 -3.95 21.26
CA PHE A 272 0.77 -2.67 20.58
C PHE A 272 -0.46 -2.68 19.65
N ASN A 273 -1.26 -3.76 19.68
CA ASN A 273 -2.52 -3.90 18.95
C ASN A 273 -2.43 -3.72 17.43
N TYR A 274 -1.29 -3.99 16.80
CA TYR A 274 -1.17 -4.02 15.34
C TYR A 274 -1.96 -5.18 14.73
N ALA A 275 -2.31 -5.06 13.46
CA ALA A 275 -3.07 -6.06 12.75
C ALA A 275 -2.34 -7.42 12.72
N PRO A 276 -3.08 -8.55 12.75
CA PRO A 276 -2.50 -9.89 12.74
C PRO A 276 -1.82 -10.25 11.40
N THR A 277 -1.89 -9.35 10.41
CA THR A 277 -1.20 -9.40 9.12
C THR A 277 0.31 -9.16 9.25
N ALA A 278 0.79 -8.64 10.39
CA ALA A 278 2.21 -8.49 10.68
C ALA A 278 2.91 -9.86 10.71
N GLU A 279 3.76 -10.14 9.71
CA GLU A 279 4.39 -11.46 9.54
C GLU A 279 5.86 -11.34 9.14
N LEU A 280 6.74 -12.10 9.82
CA LEU A 280 8.15 -12.18 9.47
C LEU A 280 8.33 -13.07 8.23
N LYS A 281 9.04 -12.55 7.22
CA LYS A 281 9.45 -13.28 6.02
C LYS A 281 10.97 -13.34 5.96
N SER A 282 11.51 -14.50 5.58
CA SER A 282 12.96 -14.70 5.38
C SER A 282 13.28 -14.72 3.89
N ILE A 283 14.33 -14.01 3.45
CA ILE A 283 14.73 -14.01 2.05
C ILE A 283 15.10 -15.42 1.55
N ALA A 284 15.54 -16.31 2.46
CA ALA A 284 15.86 -17.69 2.15
C ALA A 284 14.65 -18.49 1.60
N ASP A 285 13.42 -18.04 1.90
CA ASP A 285 12.19 -18.64 1.40
C ASP A 285 11.80 -18.12 -0.01
N TYR A 286 12.54 -17.14 -0.54
CA TYR A 286 12.29 -16.48 -1.83
C TYR A 286 13.50 -16.61 -2.77
N PRO A 287 13.64 -17.76 -3.46
CA PRO A 287 14.80 -18.02 -4.32
C PRO A 287 14.84 -17.12 -5.57
N VAL A 288 13.72 -16.47 -5.92
CA VAL A 288 13.63 -15.49 -7.01
C VAL A 288 13.61 -14.08 -6.41
N MET A 289 14.66 -13.30 -6.65
CA MET A 289 14.80 -11.96 -6.06
C MET A 289 13.66 -11.00 -6.45
N ALA A 290 13.07 -11.17 -7.63
CA ALA A 290 11.91 -10.38 -8.05
C ALA A 290 10.70 -10.56 -7.13
N ASP A 291 10.50 -11.76 -6.58
CA ASP A 291 9.41 -12.04 -5.63
C ASP A 291 9.67 -11.32 -4.29
N TRP A 292 10.94 -11.27 -3.86
CA TRP A 292 11.33 -10.51 -2.67
C TRP A 292 11.10 -9.00 -2.84
N TRP A 293 11.48 -8.44 -4.00
CA TRP A 293 11.19 -7.05 -4.31
C TRP A 293 9.68 -6.77 -4.37
N ALA A 294 8.91 -7.68 -4.95
CA ALA A 294 7.45 -7.53 -5.05
C ALA A 294 6.79 -7.49 -3.66
N LEU A 295 7.25 -8.28 -2.69
CA LEU A 295 6.75 -8.22 -1.31
C LEU A 295 6.98 -6.85 -0.67
N ILE A 296 8.20 -6.33 -0.78
CA ILE A 296 8.55 -5.04 -0.19
C ILE A 296 7.73 -3.93 -0.85
N ARG A 297 7.64 -3.95 -2.19
CA ARG A 297 6.85 -2.96 -2.93
C ARG A 297 5.36 -3.04 -2.61
N THR A 298 4.78 -4.23 -2.44
CA THR A 298 3.36 -4.39 -2.08
C THR A 298 3.00 -3.65 -0.79
N ASP A 299 3.90 -3.63 0.20
CA ASP A 299 3.71 -2.86 1.43
C ASP A 299 3.94 -1.36 1.20
N LEU A 300 5.03 -0.99 0.52
CA LEU A 300 5.33 0.42 0.24
C LEU A 300 4.27 1.12 -0.63
N ASP A 301 3.75 0.43 -1.66
CA ASP A 301 2.66 0.89 -2.53
C ASP A 301 1.37 1.13 -1.75
N ALA A 302 1.18 0.39 -0.64
CA ALA A 302 0.06 0.56 0.26
C ALA A 302 0.35 1.54 1.42
N GLY A 303 1.44 2.30 1.35
CA GLY A 303 1.83 3.25 2.39
C GLY A 303 2.25 2.59 3.70
N ARG A 304 2.78 1.36 3.65
CA ARG A 304 3.28 0.62 4.82
C ARG A 304 4.81 0.52 4.77
N PRO A 305 5.55 1.31 5.58
CA PRO A 305 6.99 1.12 5.71
C PRO A 305 7.31 -0.25 6.29
N VAL A 306 8.34 -0.89 5.74
CA VAL A 306 8.69 -2.28 6.01
C VAL A 306 9.80 -2.34 7.05
N TYR A 307 9.59 -3.09 8.13
CA TYR A 307 10.68 -3.48 9.03
C TYR A 307 11.64 -4.38 8.26
N TYR A 308 12.92 -4.06 8.27
CA TYR A 308 13.97 -4.83 7.61
C TYR A 308 15.05 -5.21 8.62
N ALA A 309 15.56 -6.43 8.53
CA ALA A 309 16.69 -6.88 9.34
C ALA A 309 17.65 -7.76 8.53
N GLY A 310 18.88 -7.86 9.01
CA GLY A 310 19.91 -8.72 8.44
C GLY A 310 21.10 -8.86 9.38
N SER A 311 22.03 -9.74 9.05
CA SER A 311 23.25 -9.95 9.83
C SER A 311 24.51 -10.03 8.98
N SER A 312 25.63 -9.63 9.58
CA SER A 312 26.95 -9.80 8.97
C SER A 312 28.04 -10.05 10.03
N THR A 313 29.22 -10.47 9.57
CA THR A 313 30.41 -10.66 10.42
C THR A 313 30.91 -9.34 11.02
N ALA A 314 30.71 -8.21 10.34
CA ALA A 314 31.12 -6.88 10.78
C ALA A 314 30.19 -6.23 11.82
N SER A 315 28.88 -6.54 11.80
CA SER A 315 27.90 -5.86 12.67
C SER A 315 27.18 -6.76 13.68
N GLY A 316 27.20 -8.08 13.50
CA GLY A 316 26.19 -8.95 14.11
C GLY A 316 24.85 -8.78 13.40
N GLY A 317 23.74 -9.05 14.11
CA GLY A 317 22.37 -8.81 13.61
C GLY A 317 21.90 -7.39 13.85
N HIS A 318 21.20 -6.80 12.88
CA HIS A 318 20.71 -5.42 12.93
C HIS A 318 19.33 -5.25 12.28
N ALA A 319 18.60 -4.20 12.66
CA ALA A 319 17.29 -3.84 12.13
C ALA A 319 17.20 -2.36 11.74
N TRP A 320 16.44 -2.07 10.68
CA TRP A 320 16.20 -0.73 10.12
C TRP A 320 14.86 -0.69 9.38
N VAL A 321 14.46 0.46 8.86
CA VAL A 321 13.20 0.59 8.09
C VAL A 321 13.52 0.73 6.61
N CYS A 322 12.79 -0.01 5.78
CA CYS A 322 12.67 0.26 4.35
C CYS A 322 11.37 1.01 4.10
N ASP A 323 11.45 2.22 3.58
CA ASP A 323 10.32 3.16 3.54
C ASP A 323 10.13 3.82 2.18
N GLY A 324 10.77 3.32 1.13
CA GLY A 324 10.57 3.81 -0.23
C GLY A 324 11.31 2.98 -1.25
N TYR A 325 11.05 3.20 -2.52
CA TYR A 325 11.80 2.57 -3.61
C TYR A 325 11.79 3.44 -4.86
N ARG A 326 12.77 3.19 -5.74
CA ARG A 326 12.78 3.71 -7.11
C ARG A 326 12.85 2.58 -8.12
N ILE A 327 11.94 2.59 -9.07
CA ILE A 327 11.83 1.53 -10.06
C ILE A 327 12.90 1.70 -11.16
N SER A 328 13.26 2.94 -11.51
CA SER A 328 14.16 3.27 -12.63
C SER A 328 15.54 2.63 -12.47
N ASP A 329 16.00 2.46 -11.23
CA ASP A 329 17.29 1.89 -10.90
C ASP A 329 17.20 0.72 -9.91
N ASN A 330 15.98 0.27 -9.63
CA ASN A 330 15.61 -0.83 -8.75
C ASN A 330 16.27 -0.76 -7.36
N LYS A 331 16.17 0.38 -6.69
CA LYS A 331 16.72 0.59 -5.34
C LYS A 331 15.65 0.88 -4.31
N PHE A 332 15.97 0.59 -3.06
CA PHE A 332 15.08 0.75 -1.92
C PHE A 332 15.66 1.76 -0.95
N HIS A 333 14.82 2.68 -0.47
CA HIS A 333 15.20 3.64 0.54
C HIS A 333 15.26 2.96 1.90
N PHE A 334 16.34 3.20 2.63
CA PHE A 334 16.56 2.70 3.98
C PHE A 334 16.77 3.86 4.95
N ASN A 335 15.99 3.82 6.03
CA ASN A 335 16.21 4.60 7.23
C ASN A 335 16.87 3.72 8.30
N TRP A 336 18.15 3.98 8.55
CA TRP A 336 18.97 3.12 9.42
C TRP A 336 18.73 3.32 10.91
N GLY A 337 17.97 4.35 11.33
CA GLY A 337 17.78 4.67 12.75
C GLY A 337 19.04 5.21 13.44
N TRP A 338 19.80 6.06 12.73
CA TRP A 338 21.05 6.66 13.20
C TRP A 338 21.15 8.15 12.89
N SER A 339 20.17 8.94 13.35
CA SER A 339 20.13 10.40 13.13
C SER A 339 20.16 10.82 11.65
N GLY A 340 19.63 9.97 10.76
CA GLY A 340 19.65 10.17 9.31
C GLY A 340 21.01 9.92 8.63
N SER A 341 22.02 9.46 9.37
CA SER A 341 23.32 9.09 8.81
C SER A 341 23.17 7.93 7.83
N TYR A 342 23.69 8.09 6.61
CA TYR A 342 23.59 7.13 5.50
C TYR A 342 22.17 6.78 5.04
N ASN A 343 21.10 7.44 5.50
CA ASN A 343 19.77 7.21 4.93
C ASN A 343 19.80 7.47 3.42
N GLY A 344 19.20 6.59 2.63
CA GLY A 344 19.28 6.66 1.18
C GLY A 344 18.80 5.40 0.47
N TYR A 345 18.91 5.42 -0.86
CA TYR A 345 18.52 4.33 -1.75
C TYR A 345 19.68 3.36 -1.96
N PHE A 346 19.44 2.06 -1.73
CA PHE A 346 20.44 0.99 -1.85
C PHE A 346 19.93 -0.18 -2.68
N ALA A 347 20.83 -0.88 -3.36
CA ALA A 347 20.50 -2.07 -4.15
C ALA A 347 20.30 -3.30 -3.25
N ILE A 348 19.23 -4.08 -3.49
CA ILE A 348 19.01 -5.37 -2.83
C ILE A 348 19.26 -6.51 -3.83
N GLY A 349 20.16 -7.43 -3.48
CA GLY A 349 20.43 -8.65 -4.26
C GLY A 349 21.87 -8.71 -4.80
N ALA A 350 22.04 -9.45 -5.90
CA ALA A 350 23.33 -9.66 -6.53
C ALA A 350 23.77 -8.43 -7.34
N LEU A 351 25.03 -8.00 -7.17
CA LEU A 351 25.62 -6.86 -7.87
C LEU A 351 26.01 -7.20 -9.32
N ASN A 352 26.08 -8.49 -9.65
CA ASN A 352 26.20 -9.03 -11.00
C ASN A 352 25.13 -10.12 -11.20
N PRO A 353 24.37 -10.14 -12.31
CA PRO A 353 23.34 -11.15 -12.58
C PRO A 353 23.83 -12.62 -12.58
N GLY A 354 25.13 -12.86 -12.73
CA GLY A 354 25.77 -14.17 -12.66
C GLY A 354 26.61 -14.43 -11.40
N GLY A 355 26.57 -13.55 -10.40
CA GLY A 355 27.27 -13.70 -9.11
C GLY A 355 26.34 -14.10 -7.97
N ASN A 356 26.89 -14.39 -6.79
CA ASN A 356 26.09 -14.69 -5.61
C ASN A 356 25.53 -13.43 -4.94
N ASN A 357 24.41 -13.57 -4.24
CA ASN A 357 23.92 -12.59 -3.27
C ASN A 357 24.36 -13.03 -1.86
N PHE A 358 25.05 -12.18 -1.11
CA PHE A 358 25.52 -12.52 0.25
C PHE A 358 24.54 -11.99 1.31
N ASN A 359 23.24 -12.18 1.06
CA ASN A 359 22.14 -11.58 1.82
C ASN A 359 21.29 -12.62 2.55
N ASP A 360 21.76 -13.86 2.70
CA ASP A 360 20.97 -15.05 3.10
C ASP A 360 20.21 -14.93 4.43
N ASP A 361 20.69 -14.06 5.33
CA ASP A 361 20.07 -13.83 6.65
C ASP A 361 19.07 -12.64 6.66
N ASN A 362 18.78 -12.03 5.51
CA ASN A 362 17.87 -10.89 5.45
C ASN A 362 16.42 -11.29 5.69
N ARG A 363 15.70 -10.46 6.43
CA ARG A 363 14.32 -10.68 6.84
C ARG A 363 13.54 -9.38 6.77
N ILE A 364 12.24 -9.49 6.50
CA ILE A 364 11.31 -8.37 6.60
C ILE A 364 10.13 -8.74 7.47
N ILE A 365 9.42 -7.75 7.97
CA ILE A 365 8.07 -7.95 8.52
C ILE A 365 7.11 -7.17 7.64
N THR A 366 6.23 -7.91 6.96
CA THR A 366 5.19 -7.36 6.08
C THR A 366 3.89 -7.15 6.85
N GLY A 367 2.97 -6.37 6.30
CA GLY A 367 1.61 -6.21 6.83
C GLY A 367 1.56 -5.45 8.17
N ILE A 368 2.54 -4.60 8.44
CA ILE A 368 2.52 -3.74 9.64
C ILE A 368 1.54 -2.59 9.40
N GLU A 369 0.38 -2.68 10.05
CA GLU A 369 -0.65 -1.65 10.03
C GLU A 369 -1.43 -1.63 11.36
N PRO A 370 -2.04 -0.49 11.74
CA PRO A 370 -2.91 -0.41 12.90
C PRO A 370 -3.98 -1.51 12.90
N GLY A 371 -4.16 -2.18 14.03
CA GLY A 371 -5.09 -3.30 14.18
C GLY A 371 -6.21 -3.05 15.18
N ASN A 372 -7.06 -4.06 15.31
CA ASN A 372 -8.14 -4.10 16.28
C ASN A 372 -8.38 -5.57 16.71
N ASN A 373 -7.42 -6.13 17.44
CA ASN A 373 -7.49 -7.54 17.81
C ASN A 373 -8.51 -7.76 18.93
N LEU A 374 -9.44 -8.70 18.71
CA LEU A 374 -10.46 -9.06 19.71
C LEU A 374 -9.85 -9.73 20.95
N ALA A 375 -8.77 -10.48 20.76
CA ALA A 375 -8.01 -11.11 21.83
C ALA A 375 -6.53 -11.20 21.48
N THR A 376 -5.69 -11.09 22.50
CA THR A 376 -4.22 -11.16 22.40
C THR A 376 -3.65 -12.07 23.49
N TRP A 377 -2.42 -12.53 23.29
CA TRP A 377 -1.68 -13.39 24.22
C TRP A 377 -0.51 -12.62 24.83
N LEU A 378 -0.39 -12.62 26.15
CA LEU A 378 0.71 -12.00 26.88
C LEU A 378 1.67 -13.07 27.39
N VAL A 379 2.97 -12.81 27.31
CA VAL A 379 4.01 -13.70 27.88
C VAL A 379 4.04 -13.57 29.39
N GLN A 380 4.21 -14.71 30.07
CA GLN A 380 4.35 -14.82 31.52
C GLN A 380 5.44 -15.83 31.88
N ASN A 381 5.95 -15.72 33.11
CA ASN A 381 7.10 -16.51 33.56
C ASN A 381 6.63 -17.67 34.43
N SER A 382 6.88 -18.91 34.00
CA SER A 382 6.47 -20.13 34.72
C SER A 382 7.09 -20.29 36.12
N SER A 383 8.19 -19.58 36.41
CA SER A 383 8.98 -19.66 37.64
C SER A 383 9.72 -20.99 37.86
N PHE A 384 9.83 -21.85 36.84
CA PHE A 384 10.70 -23.02 36.91
C PHE A 384 12.18 -22.62 36.80
N SER A 385 13.01 -23.01 37.78
CA SER A 385 14.44 -22.69 37.77
C SER A 385 15.25 -23.49 36.76
N THR A 386 14.75 -24.66 36.35
CA THR A 386 15.39 -25.48 35.31
C THR A 386 14.82 -25.10 33.95
N ALA A 387 15.70 -24.90 32.97
CA ALA A 387 15.30 -24.61 31.59
C ALA A 387 14.53 -25.79 30.95
N SER A 388 13.78 -25.49 29.90
CA SER A 388 13.07 -26.49 29.08
C SER A 388 12.06 -27.34 29.86
N ARG A 389 11.45 -26.79 30.92
CA ARG A 389 10.21 -27.34 31.47
C ARG A 389 9.06 -26.98 30.54
N GLY A 390 8.53 -28.00 29.89
CA GLY A 390 7.34 -27.85 29.05
C GLY A 390 6.10 -28.09 29.89
N ILE A 391 5.06 -27.29 29.70
CA ILE A 391 3.77 -27.54 30.34
C ILE A 391 3.09 -28.77 29.70
N SER A 392 2.67 -29.73 30.53
CA SER A 392 2.03 -30.98 30.10
C SER A 392 0.51 -31.00 30.29
N TYR A 393 -0.02 -30.18 31.20
CA TYR A 393 -1.46 -30.07 31.47
C TYR A 393 -1.72 -28.78 32.25
N MET A 394 -2.92 -28.22 32.09
CA MET A 394 -3.35 -27.00 32.77
C MET A 394 -4.79 -27.10 33.24
N HIS A 395 -5.12 -26.38 34.31
CA HIS A 395 -6.49 -26.21 34.79
C HIS A 395 -6.71 -24.75 35.24
N ALA A 396 -7.60 -24.04 34.56
CA ALA A 396 -8.00 -22.67 34.85
C ALA A 396 -9.21 -22.65 35.79
N ALA A 397 -8.98 -22.58 37.10
CA ALA A 397 -10.05 -22.64 38.11
C ALA A 397 -10.87 -21.34 38.19
N SER A 398 -10.29 -20.20 37.80
CA SER A 398 -10.97 -18.91 37.67
C SER A 398 -10.17 -17.98 36.77
N ALA A 399 -10.74 -16.81 36.46
CA ALA A 399 -10.05 -15.76 35.73
C ALA A 399 -8.71 -15.31 36.35
N THR A 400 -8.47 -15.56 37.65
CA THR A 400 -7.20 -15.21 38.33
C THR A 400 -6.40 -16.40 38.83
N VAL A 401 -6.93 -17.61 38.78
CA VAL A 401 -6.29 -18.81 39.34
C VAL A 401 -6.17 -19.88 38.28
N ALA A 402 -4.93 -20.26 37.98
CA ALA A 402 -4.61 -21.40 37.13
C ALA A 402 -3.47 -22.22 37.73
N TRP A 403 -3.49 -23.52 37.48
CA TRP A 403 -2.45 -24.47 37.88
C TRP A 403 -2.02 -25.29 36.67
N ALA A 404 -0.74 -25.62 36.60
CA ALA A 404 -0.17 -26.37 35.50
C ALA A 404 0.87 -27.39 36.00
N THR A 405 0.98 -28.52 35.30
CA THR A 405 2.05 -29.50 35.51
C THR A 405 3.09 -29.39 34.41
N ALA A 406 4.34 -29.78 34.72
CA ALA A 406 5.43 -29.75 33.75
C ALA A 406 5.99 -31.15 33.44
N TYR A 407 6.64 -31.25 32.29
CA TYR A 407 7.51 -32.36 31.89
C TYR A 407 8.92 -31.86 31.52
N ASP A 408 9.90 -32.77 31.50
CA ASP A 408 11.25 -32.46 31.07
C ASP A 408 11.36 -32.41 29.54
N GLY A 409 11.41 -31.21 28.98
CA GLY A 409 11.54 -30.93 27.56
C GLY A 409 12.99 -30.82 27.05
N SER A 410 13.99 -31.02 27.91
CA SER A 410 15.41 -30.91 27.54
C SER A 410 15.91 -31.98 26.55
N GLY A 411 15.07 -32.98 26.24
CA GLY A 411 15.43 -34.17 25.47
C GLY A 411 16.08 -35.28 26.29
N GLY A 412 16.39 -35.03 27.57
CA GLY A 412 16.95 -36.04 28.49
C GLY A 412 15.95 -37.11 28.96
N GLY A 413 14.65 -36.83 28.82
CA GLY A 413 13.57 -37.76 29.17
C GLY A 413 13.44 -38.04 30.67
N ALA A 414 13.86 -37.11 31.53
CA ALA A 414 13.75 -37.30 32.97
C ALA A 414 12.27 -37.29 33.40
N THR A 415 11.91 -38.22 34.29
CA THR A 415 10.62 -38.15 34.98
C THR A 415 10.68 -37.07 36.06
N ILE A 416 9.72 -36.13 36.05
CA ILE A 416 9.60 -35.04 37.02
C ILE A 416 8.19 -34.92 37.58
N ASN A 417 8.04 -34.27 38.74
CA ASN A 417 6.75 -34.03 39.41
C ASN A 417 6.54 -32.56 39.78
N GLU A 418 6.90 -31.69 38.85
CA GLU A 418 6.87 -30.24 39.01
C GLU A 418 5.51 -29.65 38.61
N PHE A 419 5.07 -28.63 39.34
CA PHE A 419 3.87 -27.85 39.06
C PHE A 419 4.18 -26.36 39.17
N THR A 420 3.35 -25.53 38.55
CA THR A 420 3.34 -24.08 38.76
C THR A 420 1.90 -23.58 38.88
N ARG A 421 1.70 -22.45 39.55
CA ARG A 421 0.37 -21.84 39.74
C ARG A 421 0.41 -20.34 39.75
N THR A 422 -0.72 -19.72 39.43
CA THR A 422 -0.97 -18.29 39.66
C THR A 422 -2.24 -18.08 40.48
N THR A 423 -2.31 -16.93 41.15
CA THR A 423 -3.48 -16.47 41.92
C THR A 423 -3.90 -15.04 41.61
N ASN A 424 -3.23 -14.41 40.65
CA ASN A 424 -3.41 -13.00 40.25
C ASN A 424 -3.47 -12.85 38.73
N GLY A 425 -3.97 -13.88 38.04
CA GLY A 425 -4.07 -13.83 36.58
C GLY A 425 -2.71 -13.87 35.87
N GLY A 426 -1.73 -14.54 36.48
CA GLY A 426 -0.42 -14.77 35.92
C GLY A 426 0.54 -13.57 35.93
N GLU A 427 0.17 -12.48 36.62
CA GLU A 427 1.13 -11.43 37.05
C GLU A 427 2.36 -12.06 37.72
N THR A 428 2.12 -13.07 38.57
CA THR A 428 3.18 -13.92 39.10
C THR A 428 2.76 -15.39 39.09
N TRP A 429 3.77 -16.26 38.95
CA TRP A 429 3.62 -17.71 39.08
C TRP A 429 4.48 -18.22 40.23
N THR A 430 4.09 -19.35 40.81
CA THR A 430 4.81 -20.02 41.90
C THR A 430 5.00 -21.48 41.54
N ALA A 431 6.26 -21.88 41.30
CA ALA A 431 6.63 -23.26 41.00
C ALA A 431 6.88 -24.08 42.27
N GLY A 432 6.66 -25.39 42.18
CA GLY A 432 6.90 -26.36 43.25
C GLY A 432 6.98 -27.80 42.76
N GLN A 433 7.14 -28.74 43.70
CA GLN A 433 7.18 -30.18 43.43
C GLN A 433 6.22 -30.93 44.35
N VAL A 434 5.61 -32.02 43.85
CA VAL A 434 4.63 -32.81 44.62
C VAL A 434 5.31 -33.76 45.62
N LEU A 435 6.28 -34.56 45.17
CA LEU A 435 6.96 -35.58 45.99
C LEU A 435 8.50 -35.41 46.05
N GLY A 436 9.06 -34.47 45.29
CA GLY A 436 10.50 -34.36 45.08
C GLY A 436 11.09 -35.52 44.27
N GLY A 437 12.39 -35.43 43.95
CA GLY A 437 13.13 -36.48 43.22
C GLY A 437 12.68 -36.64 41.76
N SER A 438 13.11 -37.74 41.12
CA SER A 438 12.92 -37.99 39.67
C SER A 438 12.28 -39.35 39.35
N THR A 439 11.52 -39.91 40.29
CA THR A 439 10.90 -41.23 40.16
C THR A 439 9.45 -41.16 39.67
N TYR A 440 8.72 -40.12 40.09
CA TYR A 440 7.27 -40.05 39.90
C TYR A 440 6.91 -38.94 38.92
N GLY A 441 5.96 -39.23 38.04
CA GLY A 441 5.37 -38.29 37.09
C GLY A 441 3.97 -37.87 37.52
N LEU A 442 3.48 -36.76 36.97
CA LEU A 442 2.12 -36.27 37.19
C LEU A 442 1.25 -36.60 35.98
N GLY A 443 0.10 -37.19 36.24
CA GLY A 443 -0.87 -37.56 35.22
C GLY A 443 -1.69 -36.35 34.73
N ASN A 444 -2.25 -35.58 35.66
CA ASN A 444 -2.86 -34.28 35.43
C ASN A 444 -2.97 -33.50 36.76
N ILE A 445 -3.48 -32.27 36.72
CA ILE A 445 -3.83 -31.47 37.90
C ILE A 445 -5.26 -30.93 37.77
N CYS A 446 -6.01 -30.96 38.86
CA CYS A 446 -7.34 -30.37 38.95
C CYS A 446 -7.36 -29.38 40.12
N ALA A 447 -7.56 -28.11 39.82
CA ALA A 447 -7.58 -27.04 40.81
C ALA A 447 -9.02 -26.64 41.13
N LEU A 448 -9.30 -26.40 42.42
CA LEU A 448 -10.59 -25.82 42.84
C LEU A 448 -10.43 -24.32 43.14
N ASP A 449 -9.30 -23.93 43.72
CA ASP A 449 -8.97 -22.55 44.02
C ASP A 449 -7.45 -22.34 44.16
N ALA A 450 -7.05 -21.18 44.68
CA ALA A 450 -5.66 -20.80 44.92
C ALA A 450 -4.92 -21.75 45.88
N ASN A 451 -5.62 -22.40 46.80
CA ASN A 451 -5.06 -23.22 47.86
C ASN A 451 -5.27 -24.72 47.65
N ILE A 452 -6.34 -25.11 46.95
CA ILE A 452 -6.79 -26.49 46.84
C ILE A 452 -6.64 -27.00 45.42
N ALA A 453 -5.84 -28.05 45.27
CA ALA A 453 -5.65 -28.77 44.02
C ALA A 453 -5.39 -30.26 44.28
N TYR A 454 -5.69 -31.07 43.27
CA TYR A 454 -5.55 -32.51 43.27
C TYR A 454 -4.69 -32.95 42.08
N VAL A 455 -3.81 -33.93 42.27
CA VAL A 455 -2.96 -34.48 41.21
C VAL A 455 -3.00 -36.01 41.21
N ALA A 456 -2.97 -36.61 40.03
CA ALA A 456 -2.69 -38.03 39.84
C ALA A 456 -1.18 -38.23 39.72
N VAL A 457 -0.63 -39.21 40.44
CA VAL A 457 0.82 -39.48 40.50
C VAL A 457 1.09 -40.92 40.12
N TYR A 458 1.93 -41.14 39.11
CA TYR A 458 2.38 -42.46 38.66
C TYR A 458 3.89 -42.63 38.83
N ASN A 459 4.39 -43.86 38.87
CA ASN A 459 5.83 -44.13 38.83
C ASN A 459 6.33 -44.11 37.38
N GLY A 460 7.19 -43.16 37.03
CA GLY A 460 7.78 -43.06 35.69
C GLY A 460 9.08 -43.85 35.53
N THR A 461 9.71 -44.27 36.64
CA THR A 461 10.95 -45.06 36.61
C THR A 461 10.74 -46.41 37.31
N GLY A 462 10.24 -47.39 36.56
CA GLY A 462 10.04 -48.77 37.03
C GLY A 462 8.58 -49.13 37.29
N ASN A 463 8.35 -50.08 38.19
CA ASN A 463 7.00 -50.61 38.45
C ASN A 463 6.17 -49.66 39.33
N GLN A 464 4.87 -49.63 39.08
CA GLN A 464 3.92 -48.92 39.95
C GLN A 464 3.98 -49.45 41.39
N ASN A 465 3.60 -48.64 42.36
CA ASN A 465 3.69 -48.99 43.79
C ASN A 465 2.67 -48.20 44.63
N ASN A 466 2.73 -48.33 45.96
CA ASN A 466 1.78 -47.67 46.87
C ASN A 466 2.01 -46.16 47.04
N THR A 467 3.09 -45.59 46.49
CA THR A 467 3.31 -44.14 46.45
C THR A 467 2.51 -43.50 45.31
N CYS A 468 2.14 -44.27 44.28
CA CYS A 468 1.25 -43.83 43.21
C CYS A 468 -0.16 -43.55 43.74
N GLY A 469 -0.94 -42.75 43.04
CA GLY A 469 -2.34 -42.48 43.37
C GLY A 469 -2.68 -41.00 43.34
N VAL A 470 -3.72 -40.61 44.08
CA VAL A 470 -4.21 -39.23 44.12
C VAL A 470 -3.59 -38.47 45.30
N TYR A 471 -3.13 -37.24 45.07
CA TYR A 471 -2.64 -36.34 46.10
C TYR A 471 -3.46 -35.05 46.15
N LYS A 472 -3.64 -34.48 47.34
CA LYS A 472 -4.31 -33.20 47.58
C LYS A 472 -3.36 -32.21 48.24
N THR A 473 -3.40 -30.96 47.79
CA THR A 473 -2.91 -29.81 48.56
C THR A 473 -4.10 -28.99 49.08
N SER A 474 -3.92 -28.33 50.23
CA SER A 474 -4.87 -27.38 50.80
C SER A 474 -4.21 -26.06 51.19
N ASN A 475 -2.95 -25.85 50.78
CA ASN A 475 -2.13 -24.70 51.15
C ASN A 475 -1.32 -24.19 49.96
N GLY A 476 -1.89 -24.27 48.77
CA GLY A 476 -1.28 -23.71 47.56
C GLY A 476 -0.01 -24.43 47.15
N GLY A 477 0.03 -25.75 47.35
CA GLY A 477 1.11 -26.62 46.87
C GLY A 477 2.35 -26.63 47.76
N VAL A 478 2.31 -25.96 48.93
CA VAL A 478 3.41 -26.02 49.92
C VAL A 478 3.57 -27.45 50.47
N THR A 479 2.45 -28.16 50.66
CA THR A 479 2.45 -29.58 51.01
C THR A 479 1.42 -30.37 50.22
N TRP A 480 1.74 -31.60 49.88
CA TRP A 480 0.87 -32.55 49.19
C TRP A 480 0.68 -33.81 50.04
N ASN A 481 -0.58 -34.22 50.22
CA ASN A 481 -0.94 -35.40 51.01
C ASN A 481 -1.57 -36.45 50.10
N GLN A 482 -1.08 -37.68 50.15
CA GLN A 482 -1.69 -38.80 49.43
C GLN A 482 -3.07 -39.13 50.02
N LEU A 483 -4.06 -39.29 49.15
CA LEU A 483 -5.38 -39.78 49.50
C LEU A 483 -5.39 -41.32 49.44
N PRO A 484 -5.96 -42.02 50.45
CA PRO A 484 -5.87 -43.47 50.53
C PRO A 484 -6.84 -44.19 49.59
N GLY A 485 -6.42 -45.32 49.01
CA GLY A 485 -7.33 -46.36 48.50
C GLY A 485 -7.70 -46.32 47.01
N ALA A 486 -7.38 -45.24 46.28
CA ALA A 486 -7.55 -45.19 44.82
C ALA A 486 -6.20 -45.15 44.11
N LEU A 487 -6.10 -45.88 42.99
CA LEU A 487 -4.97 -45.86 42.06
C LEU A 487 -3.61 -46.21 42.68
N GLN A 488 -3.59 -47.17 43.61
CA GLN A 488 -2.42 -47.60 44.38
C GLN A 488 -2.03 -49.04 44.06
N GLY A 489 -0.72 -49.32 44.16
CA GLY A 489 -0.17 -50.68 44.08
C GLY A 489 0.41 -51.04 42.71
N SER A 490 1.03 -52.21 42.63
CA SER A 490 1.90 -52.58 41.48
C SER A 490 1.18 -52.86 40.17
N ALA A 491 -0.15 -52.96 40.19
CA ALA A 491 -0.98 -53.20 39.01
C ALA A 491 -1.86 -52.00 38.64
N SER A 492 -1.64 -50.84 39.26
CA SER A 492 -2.44 -49.64 39.06
C SER A 492 -1.57 -48.50 38.54
N PHE A 493 -1.90 -48.02 37.34
CA PHE A 493 -1.28 -46.82 36.76
C PHE A 493 -2.25 -45.66 36.93
N ALA A 494 -1.84 -44.59 37.62
CA ALA A 494 -2.71 -43.45 37.88
C ALA A 494 -2.69 -42.49 36.68
N ASN A 495 -3.80 -42.40 35.95
CA ASN A 495 -3.88 -41.54 34.76
C ASN A 495 -4.35 -40.13 35.12
N ASN A 496 -5.59 -39.97 35.60
CA ASN A 496 -6.19 -38.65 35.80
C ASN A 496 -7.08 -38.58 37.05
N VAL A 497 -7.27 -37.36 37.55
CA VAL A 497 -8.17 -36.98 38.64
C VAL A 497 -8.95 -35.71 38.27
N TYR A 498 -10.22 -35.65 38.69
CA TYR A 498 -11.07 -34.46 38.55
C TYR A 498 -11.98 -34.31 39.77
N PHE A 499 -12.16 -33.08 40.24
CA PHE A 499 -13.07 -32.73 41.34
C PHE A 499 -13.96 -31.57 40.90
N TRP A 500 -15.28 -31.72 41.08
CA TRP A 500 -16.24 -30.62 40.83
C TRP A 500 -16.29 -29.65 42.00
N ASN A 501 -15.97 -30.14 43.19
CA ASN A 501 -15.89 -29.39 44.44
C ASN A 501 -15.02 -30.18 45.43
N GLU A 502 -14.84 -29.66 46.64
CA GLU A 502 -13.98 -30.30 47.65
C GLU A 502 -14.46 -31.68 48.13
N GLN A 503 -15.72 -32.04 47.89
CA GLN A 503 -16.32 -33.29 48.33
C GLN A 503 -16.42 -34.32 47.21
N GLU A 504 -16.84 -33.90 46.03
CA GLU A 504 -17.21 -34.77 44.91
C GLU A 504 -16.13 -34.78 43.84
N GLY A 505 -15.62 -35.97 43.54
CA GLY A 505 -14.59 -36.15 42.53
C GLY A 505 -14.49 -37.57 42.03
N MET A 506 -13.70 -37.73 40.97
CA MET A 506 -13.42 -39.00 40.35
C MET A 506 -11.94 -39.10 39.98
N CYS A 507 -11.43 -40.33 39.86
CA CYS A 507 -10.14 -40.58 39.25
C CYS A 507 -10.17 -41.89 38.45
N HIS A 508 -9.30 -42.02 37.46
CA HIS A 508 -9.15 -43.27 36.74
C HIS A 508 -7.69 -43.65 36.47
N GLY A 509 -7.49 -44.95 36.28
CA GLY A 509 -6.25 -45.57 35.86
C GLY A 509 -6.46 -46.50 34.67
N ASP A 510 -5.47 -47.35 34.43
CA ASP A 510 -5.54 -48.38 33.38
C ASP A 510 -6.47 -49.56 33.73
N VAL A 511 -6.63 -50.48 32.78
CA VAL A 511 -7.45 -51.68 32.94
C VAL A 511 -6.88 -52.60 34.01
N ARG A 512 -7.68 -52.90 35.05
CA ARG A 512 -7.36 -53.86 36.11
C ARG A 512 -8.56 -54.76 36.37
N ASP A 513 -8.32 -56.05 36.59
CA ASP A 513 -9.40 -57.04 36.84
C ASP A 513 -10.44 -57.11 35.70
N GLY A 514 -10.01 -56.86 34.46
CA GLY A 514 -10.82 -57.00 33.24
C GLY A 514 -11.65 -55.79 32.83
N TYR A 515 -11.61 -54.68 33.56
CA TYR A 515 -12.27 -53.42 33.20
C TYR A 515 -11.46 -52.19 33.69
N PHE A 516 -11.77 -50.99 33.20
CA PHE A 516 -11.06 -49.77 33.61
C PHE A 516 -11.16 -49.53 35.12
N GLU A 517 -10.05 -49.16 35.73
CA GLU A 517 -10.01 -48.77 37.13
C GLU A 517 -10.53 -47.34 37.29
N ILE A 518 -11.81 -47.18 37.62
CA ILE A 518 -12.46 -45.88 37.83
C ILE A 518 -12.98 -45.83 39.27
N TYR A 519 -12.77 -44.72 39.95
CA TYR A 519 -13.28 -44.46 41.29
C TYR A 519 -14.01 -43.13 41.38
N THR A 520 -15.02 -43.08 42.25
CA THR A 520 -15.67 -41.84 42.68
C THR A 520 -15.55 -41.63 44.19
N THR A 521 -15.65 -40.39 44.62
CA THR A 521 -15.71 -39.98 46.01
C THR A 521 -16.76 -38.88 46.20
N VAL A 522 -17.35 -38.84 47.39
CA VAL A 522 -18.31 -37.81 47.83
C VAL A 522 -17.88 -37.19 49.17
N ASN A 523 -16.64 -37.46 49.60
CA ASN A 523 -16.08 -36.97 50.86
C ASN A 523 -14.61 -36.52 50.72
N GLY A 524 -14.30 -35.93 49.56
CA GLY A 524 -13.00 -35.30 49.29
C GLY A 524 -11.84 -36.28 49.16
N GLY A 525 -12.15 -37.54 48.84
CA GLY A 525 -11.17 -38.62 48.71
C GLY A 525 -10.72 -39.24 50.03
N SER A 526 -11.44 -38.97 51.14
CA SER A 526 -11.24 -39.71 52.40
C SER A 526 -11.54 -41.21 52.21
N THR A 527 -12.52 -41.52 51.35
CA THR A 527 -12.81 -42.87 50.86
C THR A 527 -13.16 -42.82 49.38
N TRP A 528 -12.80 -43.88 48.66
CA TRP A 528 -13.09 -44.05 47.25
C TRP A 528 -13.95 -45.29 47.02
N GLN A 529 -14.92 -45.18 46.11
CA GLN A 529 -15.75 -46.30 45.66
C GLN A 529 -15.36 -46.63 44.22
N ARG A 530 -14.96 -47.88 43.97
CA ARG A 530 -14.68 -48.33 42.60
C ARG A 530 -16.00 -48.45 41.85
N VAL A 531 -16.07 -47.85 40.66
CA VAL A 531 -17.24 -47.96 39.79
C VAL A 531 -17.43 -49.44 39.42
N PRO A 532 -18.60 -50.05 39.71
CA PRO A 532 -18.85 -51.44 39.36
C PRO A 532 -18.78 -51.65 37.85
N GLN A 533 -18.25 -52.78 37.40
CA GLN A 533 -18.20 -53.11 35.96
C GLN A 533 -19.58 -53.03 35.29
N ALA A 534 -20.66 -53.37 36.00
CA ALA A 534 -22.03 -53.29 35.50
C ALA A 534 -22.49 -51.87 35.16
N ASN A 535 -21.84 -50.84 35.72
CA ASN A 535 -22.11 -49.43 35.46
C ASN A 535 -21.30 -48.89 34.27
N ILE A 536 -20.44 -49.72 33.65
CA ILE A 536 -19.67 -49.39 32.45
C ILE A 536 -20.27 -50.16 31.29
N THR A 537 -21.00 -49.44 30.42
CA THR A 537 -21.79 -50.00 29.32
C THR A 537 -21.21 -49.62 27.96
N GLY A 538 -21.68 -50.23 26.87
CA GLY A 538 -21.21 -49.89 25.50
C GLY A 538 -19.96 -50.65 25.03
N GLY A 539 -19.33 -51.47 25.89
CA GLY A 539 -18.26 -52.40 25.50
C GLY A 539 -17.34 -52.79 26.65
N THR A 540 -16.43 -53.74 26.39
CA THR A 540 -15.32 -54.07 27.29
C THR A 540 -14.00 -53.54 26.74
N PRO A 541 -12.97 -53.35 27.59
CA PRO A 541 -11.66 -52.95 27.10
C PRO A 541 -11.06 -54.00 26.16
N ALA A 542 -10.33 -53.54 25.15
CA ALA A 542 -9.54 -54.38 24.28
C ALA A 542 -8.24 -54.82 24.98
N SER A 543 -7.58 -55.84 24.45
CA SER A 543 -6.28 -56.29 24.97
C SER A 543 -5.24 -55.16 24.90
N GLY A 544 -4.60 -54.85 26.03
CA GLY A 544 -3.62 -53.77 26.14
C GLY A 544 -4.21 -52.37 25.99
N GLU A 545 -5.52 -52.21 26.19
CA GLU A 545 -6.16 -50.90 26.25
C GLU A 545 -5.81 -50.21 27.57
N GLY A 546 -5.39 -48.95 27.49
CA GLY A 546 -5.04 -48.09 28.61
C GLY A 546 -5.53 -46.66 28.38
N GLY A 547 -5.66 -45.91 29.47
CA GLY A 547 -6.02 -44.51 29.44
C GLY A 547 -4.80 -43.64 29.14
N TRP A 548 -5.03 -42.43 28.65
CA TRP A 548 -3.97 -41.43 28.54
C TRP A 548 -3.93 -40.55 29.79
N THR A 549 -2.73 -40.22 30.27
CA THR A 549 -2.53 -39.07 31.17
C THR A 549 -2.84 -37.79 30.41
N SER A 550 -3.24 -36.72 31.11
CA SER A 550 -3.61 -35.42 30.53
C SER A 550 -4.78 -35.43 29.56
N VAL A 551 -5.45 -36.57 29.32
CA VAL A 551 -6.62 -36.67 28.43
C VAL A 551 -7.85 -36.96 29.27
N ILE A 552 -8.33 -35.92 29.93
CA ILE A 552 -9.57 -35.89 30.69
C ILE A 552 -10.23 -34.54 30.43
N GLU A 553 -11.53 -34.58 30.17
CA GLU A 553 -12.32 -33.39 29.84
C GLU A 553 -13.62 -33.43 30.64
N ALA A 554 -14.01 -32.29 31.21
CA ALA A 554 -15.30 -32.13 31.87
C ALA A 554 -16.04 -30.96 31.23
N THR A 555 -17.34 -31.15 30.99
CA THR A 555 -18.18 -30.14 30.34
C THR A 555 -19.57 -30.11 30.98
N GLY A 556 -20.16 -28.92 31.05
CA GLY A 556 -21.38 -28.69 31.82
C GLY A 556 -21.24 -29.08 33.30
N GLU A 557 -22.37 -29.34 33.98
CA GLU A 557 -22.37 -29.56 35.43
C GLU A 557 -21.97 -30.98 35.87
N ASN A 558 -22.06 -31.95 34.96
CA ASN A 558 -22.01 -33.38 35.31
C ASN A 558 -21.22 -34.25 34.34
N THR A 559 -20.94 -33.78 33.13
CA THR A 559 -20.38 -34.63 32.08
C THR A 559 -18.86 -34.64 32.15
N ILE A 560 -18.27 -35.83 32.06
CA ILE A 560 -16.82 -36.05 32.08
C ILE A 560 -16.44 -37.21 31.17
N MET A 561 -15.26 -37.12 30.56
CA MET A 561 -14.77 -38.12 29.63
C MET A 561 -13.25 -38.26 29.61
N PHE A 562 -12.78 -39.42 29.15
CA PHE A 562 -11.36 -39.66 28.87
C PHE A 562 -11.17 -40.53 27.62
N GLY A 563 -10.01 -40.35 26.97
CA GLY A 563 -9.60 -41.08 25.76
C GLY A 563 -8.70 -42.28 26.05
N THR A 564 -8.67 -43.25 25.13
CA THR A 564 -7.81 -44.45 25.24
C THR A 564 -6.85 -44.61 24.07
N ASN A 565 -5.77 -45.37 24.32
CA ASN A 565 -4.81 -45.79 23.29
C ASN A 565 -5.39 -46.77 22.24
N LYS A 566 -6.69 -47.09 22.32
CA LYS A 566 -7.43 -47.94 21.37
C LYS A 566 -8.54 -47.21 20.62
N GLY A 567 -8.53 -45.88 20.60
CA GLY A 567 -9.47 -45.09 19.80
C GLY A 567 -10.89 -45.02 20.40
N LYS A 568 -11.04 -45.32 21.70
CA LYS A 568 -12.32 -45.24 22.41
C LYS A 568 -12.37 -44.01 23.32
N VAL A 569 -13.59 -43.54 23.56
CA VAL A 569 -13.90 -42.48 24.53
C VAL A 569 -14.87 -43.06 25.56
N TYR A 570 -14.51 -42.93 26.83
CA TYR A 570 -15.37 -43.26 27.98
C TYR A 570 -16.05 -41.97 28.43
N ILE A 571 -17.38 -41.98 28.54
CA ILE A 571 -18.16 -40.79 28.86
C ILE A 571 -19.13 -41.10 30.00
N SER A 572 -19.21 -40.21 31.00
CA SER A 572 -20.19 -40.19 32.07
C SER A 572 -20.94 -38.87 32.04
N ASP A 573 -22.27 -38.89 32.21
CA ASP A 573 -23.10 -37.67 32.34
C ASP A 573 -23.57 -37.45 33.79
N ASP A 574 -22.99 -38.19 34.74
CA ASP A 574 -23.39 -38.20 36.13
C ASP A 574 -22.17 -38.22 37.07
N ARG A 575 -21.17 -37.39 36.77
CA ARG A 575 -19.98 -37.19 37.61
C ARG A 575 -19.16 -38.46 37.86
N GLY A 576 -19.21 -39.41 36.94
CA GLY A 576 -18.40 -40.63 36.96
C GLY A 576 -19.06 -41.84 37.61
N PHE A 577 -20.35 -41.81 37.96
CA PHE A 577 -21.04 -42.98 38.56
C PHE A 577 -21.42 -44.05 37.53
N HIS A 578 -21.80 -43.65 36.32
CA HIS A 578 -22.09 -44.53 35.19
C HIS A 578 -21.36 -44.07 33.93
N TRP A 579 -20.90 -45.04 33.13
CA TRP A 579 -20.09 -44.78 31.95
C TRP A 579 -20.66 -45.48 30.72
N ARG A 580 -20.59 -44.80 29.58
CA ARG A 580 -20.74 -45.39 28.25
C ARG A 580 -19.39 -45.38 27.53
N VAL A 581 -19.09 -46.47 26.86
CA VAL A 581 -17.93 -46.60 25.99
C VAL A 581 -18.36 -46.39 24.54
N THR A 582 -17.70 -45.48 23.84
CA THR A 582 -17.97 -45.17 22.44
C THR A 582 -16.70 -45.39 21.62
N SER A 583 -16.85 -45.95 20.42
CA SER A 583 -15.73 -46.08 19.46
C SER A 583 -15.80 -44.91 18.47
N THR A 584 -14.68 -44.21 18.30
CA THR A 584 -14.58 -43.09 17.34
C THR A 584 -14.42 -43.56 15.89
N GLY A 585 -14.12 -44.85 15.70
CA GLY A 585 -13.70 -45.40 14.42
C GLY A 585 -12.27 -45.03 14.01
N ILE A 586 -11.50 -44.35 14.86
CA ILE A 586 -10.07 -44.12 14.64
C ILE A 586 -9.33 -45.45 14.80
N THR A 587 -8.55 -45.82 13.78
CA THR A 587 -7.58 -46.91 13.86
C THR A 587 -6.32 -46.40 14.55
N PRO A 588 -5.98 -46.91 15.75
CA PRO A 588 -4.85 -46.38 16.51
C PRO A 588 -3.51 -46.62 15.81
N ALA A 589 -2.70 -45.58 15.69
CA ALA A 589 -1.27 -45.70 15.37
C ALA A 589 -0.49 -46.24 16.59
N THR A 590 0.78 -46.60 16.38
CA THR A 590 1.69 -46.90 17.50
C THR A 590 1.81 -45.67 18.39
N ASN A 591 1.57 -45.82 19.69
CA ASN A 591 1.48 -44.71 20.66
C ASN A 591 0.41 -43.66 20.33
N GLY A 592 -0.57 -43.99 19.46
CA GLY A 592 -1.72 -43.16 19.13
C GLY A 592 -3.00 -43.60 19.86
N GLY A 593 -4.16 -43.29 19.28
CA GLY A 593 -5.47 -43.42 19.92
C GLY A 593 -6.11 -42.04 20.09
N ILE A 594 -6.92 -41.87 21.14
CA ILE A 594 -7.53 -40.56 21.45
C ILE A 594 -6.60 -39.81 22.39
N ASN A 595 -5.67 -39.06 21.81
CA ASN A 595 -4.65 -38.30 22.54
C ASN A 595 -5.06 -36.85 22.79
N LEU A 596 -6.08 -36.34 22.10
CA LEU A 596 -6.70 -35.04 22.36
C LEU A 596 -8.22 -35.18 22.39
N LEU A 597 -8.86 -34.42 23.26
CA LEU A 597 -10.30 -34.45 23.48
C LEU A 597 -10.77 -33.07 23.97
N ALA A 598 -11.77 -32.49 23.31
CA ALA A 598 -12.35 -31.22 23.73
C ALA A 598 -13.87 -31.22 23.49
N PHE A 599 -14.66 -30.81 24.49
CA PHE A 599 -16.11 -30.76 24.40
C PHE A 599 -16.65 -29.39 24.81
N SER A 600 -17.07 -28.59 23.80
CA SER A 600 -17.68 -27.27 24.03
C SER A 600 -18.99 -27.34 24.81
N ASP A 601 -19.71 -28.46 24.71
CA ASP A 601 -20.86 -28.80 25.54
C ASP A 601 -21.03 -30.34 25.59
N PRO A 602 -21.96 -30.90 26.39
CA PRO A 602 -22.14 -32.36 26.49
C PRO A 602 -22.47 -33.08 25.18
N ASN A 603 -22.91 -32.38 24.13
CA ASN A 603 -23.24 -32.94 22.83
C ASN A 603 -22.15 -32.71 21.78
N ASN A 604 -21.48 -31.57 21.80
CA ASN A 604 -20.55 -31.14 20.76
C ASN A 604 -19.09 -31.28 21.21
N GLY A 605 -18.32 -32.10 20.49
CA GLY A 605 -16.90 -32.32 20.82
C GLY A 605 -16.05 -32.88 19.68
N ILE A 606 -14.74 -32.79 19.86
CA ILE A 606 -13.71 -33.28 18.94
C ILE A 606 -12.82 -34.28 19.68
N ALA A 607 -12.49 -35.37 19.01
CA ALA A 607 -11.52 -36.36 19.45
C ALA A 607 -10.45 -36.54 18.36
N ALA A 608 -9.18 -36.60 18.75
CA ALA A 608 -8.09 -36.70 17.78
C ALA A 608 -6.98 -37.68 18.16
N GLN A 609 -6.36 -38.25 17.13
CA GLN A 609 -5.05 -38.87 17.17
C GLN A 609 -4.04 -37.93 16.54
N THR A 610 -2.99 -37.59 17.29
CA THR A 610 -1.91 -36.69 16.84
C THR A 610 -0.70 -37.44 16.26
N GLN A 611 -0.67 -38.77 16.40
CA GLN A 611 0.36 -39.62 15.78
C GLN A 611 -0.02 -39.98 14.34
N THR A 612 0.94 -39.91 13.42
CA THR A 612 0.73 -40.21 11.99
C THR A 612 0.19 -41.64 11.75
N PRO A 613 -0.87 -41.82 10.93
CA PRO A 613 -1.66 -40.77 10.29
C PRO A 613 -2.48 -39.99 11.33
N ILE A 614 -2.41 -38.67 11.26
CA ILE A 614 -3.17 -37.77 12.11
C ILE A 614 -4.63 -37.85 11.69
N VAL A 615 -5.54 -38.05 12.64
CA VAL A 615 -6.97 -38.24 12.37
C VAL A 615 -7.82 -37.50 13.39
N TYR A 616 -8.83 -36.80 12.90
CA TYR A 616 -9.79 -36.04 13.70
C TYR A 616 -11.20 -36.59 13.52
N LYS A 617 -11.96 -36.64 14.61
CA LYS A 617 -13.37 -37.02 14.63
C LYS A 617 -14.16 -35.99 15.40
N ARG A 618 -15.35 -35.67 14.90
CA ARG A 618 -16.31 -34.78 15.55
C ARG A 618 -17.55 -35.54 15.98
N THR A 619 -18.20 -35.09 17.04
CA THR A 619 -19.53 -35.52 17.46
C THR A 619 -20.40 -34.30 17.73
N THR A 620 -21.70 -34.44 17.46
CA THR A 620 -22.75 -33.44 17.75
C THR A 620 -23.88 -34.04 18.61
N ASN A 621 -23.66 -35.25 19.14
CA ASN A 621 -24.63 -36.00 19.94
C ASN A 621 -23.97 -36.75 21.11
N GLY A 622 -22.92 -36.16 21.69
CA GLY A 622 -22.33 -36.64 22.93
C GLY A 622 -21.59 -37.97 22.79
N GLY A 623 -20.98 -38.19 21.62
CA GLY A 623 -20.20 -39.39 21.30
C GLY A 623 -21.03 -40.59 20.85
N ALA A 624 -22.36 -40.46 20.68
CA ALA A 624 -23.18 -41.55 20.17
C ALA A 624 -22.79 -41.93 18.72
N THR A 625 -22.45 -40.92 17.91
CA THR A 625 -21.83 -41.11 16.59
C THR A 625 -20.64 -40.16 16.41
N TRP A 626 -19.66 -40.61 15.63
CA TRP A 626 -18.45 -39.86 15.30
C TRP A 626 -18.30 -39.75 13.78
N GLU A 627 -18.18 -38.52 13.27
CA GLU A 627 -17.94 -38.23 11.87
C GLU A 627 -16.49 -37.81 11.62
N THR A 628 -15.99 -38.04 10.40
CA THR A 628 -14.65 -37.56 10.01
C THR A 628 -14.64 -36.05 9.96
N LEU A 629 -13.66 -35.44 10.63
CA LEU A 629 -13.38 -34.01 10.54
C LEU A 629 -12.11 -33.80 9.71
N THR A 630 -12.17 -32.88 8.75
CA THR A 630 -11.01 -32.45 7.95
C THR A 630 -10.83 -30.95 8.17
N PRO A 631 -9.94 -30.55 9.09
CA PRO A 631 -9.66 -29.14 9.35
C PRO A 631 -9.12 -28.44 8.10
N ASN A 632 -9.61 -27.23 7.84
CA ASN A 632 -9.07 -26.26 6.90
C ASN A 632 -8.31 -25.19 7.68
N GLY A 633 -7.11 -24.82 7.22
CA GLY A 633 -6.22 -23.91 7.95
C GLY A 633 -5.34 -24.60 9.01
N PRO A 634 -4.70 -23.82 9.90
CA PRO A 634 -3.67 -24.29 10.82
C PRO A 634 -4.25 -25.00 12.06
N PHE A 635 -4.68 -26.25 11.94
CA PHE A 635 -4.91 -27.10 13.11
C PHE A 635 -3.58 -27.53 13.73
N LEU A 636 -3.35 -27.21 15.00
CA LEU A 636 -2.11 -27.51 15.72
C LEU A 636 -2.33 -28.71 16.66
N THR A 637 -1.28 -29.50 16.91
CA THR A 637 -1.43 -30.87 17.45
C THR A 637 -0.86 -31.09 18.85
N ASN A 638 -0.38 -30.04 19.53
CA ASN A 638 0.11 -30.18 20.89
C ASN A 638 -1.04 -30.29 21.91
N ASP A 639 -2.05 -29.44 21.79
CA ASP A 639 -3.26 -29.48 22.62
C ASP A 639 -4.50 -28.98 21.87
N LEU A 640 -5.68 -29.35 22.38
CA LEU A 640 -6.99 -28.95 21.87
C LEU A 640 -7.92 -28.67 23.05
N MET A 641 -8.40 -27.44 23.14
CA MET A 641 -9.27 -26.96 24.22
C MET A 641 -10.62 -26.51 23.65
N ALA A 642 -11.68 -26.68 24.41
CA ALA A 642 -12.95 -25.99 24.15
C ALA A 642 -12.97 -24.66 24.91
N VAL A 643 -13.74 -23.69 24.42
CA VAL A 643 -13.88 -22.38 25.10
C VAL A 643 -15.22 -22.36 25.85
N PRO A 644 -15.23 -22.42 27.19
CA PRO A 644 -16.48 -22.43 27.95
C PRO A 644 -17.32 -21.20 27.66
N GLY A 645 -18.63 -21.41 27.54
CA GLY A 645 -19.60 -20.37 27.20
C GLY A 645 -19.83 -20.18 25.69
N LEU A 646 -19.00 -20.78 24.84
CA LEU A 646 -19.16 -20.70 23.38
C LEU A 646 -19.29 -22.09 22.75
N VAL A 647 -20.46 -22.32 22.17
CA VAL A 647 -20.75 -23.57 21.44
C VAL A 647 -19.89 -23.63 20.18
N ASN A 648 -19.31 -24.80 19.90
CA ASN A 648 -18.51 -25.06 18.69
C ASN A 648 -17.22 -24.23 18.56
N THR A 649 -16.79 -23.56 19.62
CA THR A 649 -15.52 -22.82 19.65
C THR A 649 -14.41 -23.65 20.29
N TYR A 650 -13.31 -23.79 19.57
CA TYR A 650 -12.15 -24.57 19.97
C TYR A 650 -10.85 -23.79 19.73
N VAL A 651 -9.84 -24.08 20.53
CA VAL A 651 -8.49 -23.51 20.42
C VAL A 651 -7.48 -24.66 20.39
N SER A 652 -6.48 -24.57 19.52
CA SER A 652 -5.40 -25.56 19.42
C SER A 652 -4.03 -24.90 19.53
N THR A 653 -3.06 -25.62 20.08
CA THR A 653 -1.70 -25.13 20.32
C THR A 653 -0.67 -25.97 19.56
N GLY A 654 0.47 -25.35 19.25
CA GLY A 654 1.55 -25.98 18.51
C GLY A 654 2.94 -25.55 18.96
N ALA A 655 3.86 -26.53 18.99
CA ALA A 655 5.27 -26.32 19.27
C ALA A 655 6.22 -26.94 18.22
N ALA A 656 5.67 -27.63 17.21
CA ALA A 656 6.47 -28.29 16.18
C ALA A 656 6.94 -27.31 15.11
N THR A 657 8.14 -27.52 14.56
CA THR A 657 8.69 -26.67 13.47
C THR A 657 7.70 -26.58 12.30
N GLY A 658 7.35 -25.35 11.91
CA GLY A 658 6.35 -25.09 10.85
C GLY A 658 4.89 -25.22 11.28
N ALA A 659 4.64 -25.56 12.54
CA ALA A 659 3.31 -25.68 13.15
C ALA A 659 3.36 -25.22 14.63
N THR A 660 3.98 -24.05 14.85
CA THR A 660 4.05 -23.34 16.13
C THR A 660 2.91 -22.33 16.24
N GLY A 661 2.47 -22.03 17.46
CA GLY A 661 1.53 -20.94 17.75
C GLY A 661 0.24 -21.39 18.41
N VAL A 662 -0.78 -20.54 18.31
CA VAL A 662 -2.15 -20.83 18.76
C VAL A 662 -3.10 -20.55 17.61
N SER A 663 -4.07 -21.43 17.39
CA SER A 663 -5.15 -21.23 16.43
C SER A 663 -6.52 -21.49 17.04
N TYR A 664 -7.55 -20.89 16.48
CA TYR A 664 -8.93 -21.07 16.93
C TYR A 664 -9.86 -21.39 15.77
N SER A 665 -11.00 -21.99 16.12
CA SER A 665 -12.12 -22.29 15.24
C SER A 665 -13.42 -21.96 15.96
N THR A 666 -14.38 -21.37 15.26
CA THR A 666 -15.72 -21.02 15.78
C THR A 666 -16.85 -21.80 15.13
N ASP A 667 -16.52 -22.77 14.26
CA ASP A 667 -17.47 -23.49 13.40
C ASP A 667 -17.43 -25.02 13.60
N GLY A 668 -17.05 -25.43 14.82
CA GLY A 668 -17.02 -26.84 15.18
C GLY A 668 -15.74 -27.54 14.72
N GLY A 669 -14.63 -26.81 14.60
CA GLY A 669 -13.33 -27.31 14.22
C GLY A 669 -13.12 -27.48 12.71
N LEU A 670 -13.96 -26.87 11.86
CA LEU A 670 -13.85 -26.99 10.41
C LEU A 670 -12.84 -26.00 9.83
N ASN A 671 -12.97 -24.71 10.12
CA ASN A 671 -12.04 -23.68 9.68
C ASN A 671 -11.24 -23.16 10.89
N TRP A 672 -9.93 -23.05 10.70
CA TRP A 672 -8.97 -22.63 11.72
C TRP A 672 -8.24 -21.37 11.27
N THR A 673 -7.91 -20.51 12.24
CA THR A 673 -7.15 -19.27 12.00
C THR A 673 -6.14 -19.08 13.12
N TYR A 674 -4.92 -18.68 12.79
CA TYR A 674 -3.92 -18.33 13.80
C TYR A 674 -4.37 -17.10 14.61
N PHE A 675 -4.04 -17.09 15.89
CA PHE A 675 -3.93 -15.83 16.62
C PHE A 675 -2.70 -15.07 16.11
N GLY A 676 -2.88 -13.78 15.79
CA GLY A 676 -1.82 -12.96 15.19
C GLY A 676 -0.54 -12.93 16.01
N GLY A 677 0.60 -12.97 15.32
CA GLY A 677 1.93 -12.94 15.94
C GLY A 677 2.31 -14.19 16.75
N THR A 678 1.44 -15.18 16.93
CA THR A 678 1.74 -16.38 17.75
C THR A 678 2.59 -17.43 17.02
N ALA A 679 2.64 -17.39 15.68
CA ALA A 679 3.26 -18.43 14.87
C ALA A 679 4.77 -18.62 15.11
N SER A 680 5.46 -17.65 15.72
CA SER A 680 6.89 -17.76 16.09
C SER A 680 7.13 -18.33 17.50
N LYS A 681 6.07 -18.62 18.26
CA LYS A 681 6.16 -19.04 19.67
C LYS A 681 5.62 -20.45 19.86
N GLN A 682 6.27 -21.21 20.75
CA GLN A 682 5.88 -22.58 21.07
C GLN A 682 4.83 -22.58 22.18
N PHE A 683 3.68 -23.21 21.89
CA PHE A 683 2.60 -23.46 22.84
C PHE A 683 2.39 -24.98 22.97
N LEU A 684 2.26 -25.43 24.21
CA LEU A 684 2.19 -26.85 24.58
C LEU A 684 0.77 -27.20 25.01
N ALA A 685 0.39 -26.95 26.26
CA ALA A 685 -0.94 -27.25 26.79
C ALA A 685 -1.60 -26.00 27.38
N GLY A 686 -2.92 -25.95 27.43
CA GLY A 686 -3.65 -24.80 27.96
C GLY A 686 -5.00 -25.18 28.54
N ASP A 687 -5.72 -24.17 29.03
CA ASP A 687 -7.11 -24.29 29.44
C ASP A 687 -7.81 -22.92 29.40
N PHE A 688 -9.12 -22.92 29.18
CA PHE A 688 -9.97 -21.73 29.17
C PHE A 688 -10.95 -21.77 30.33
N PHE A 689 -11.02 -20.67 31.08
CA PHE A 689 -12.06 -20.49 32.10
C PHE A 689 -13.37 -20.01 31.47
N ASP A 690 -13.28 -19.03 30.57
CA ASP A 690 -14.40 -18.48 29.79
C ASP A 690 -13.88 -17.86 28.48
N ASN A 691 -14.76 -17.20 27.72
CA ASN A 691 -14.41 -16.56 26.45
C ASN A 691 -13.50 -15.32 26.60
N THR A 692 -13.26 -14.82 27.81
CA THR A 692 -12.39 -13.69 28.10
C THR A 692 -11.07 -14.06 28.76
N CYS A 693 -10.96 -15.30 29.26
CA CYS A 693 -9.81 -15.77 30.02
C CYS A 693 -9.39 -17.18 29.60
N GLY A 694 -8.21 -17.24 28.97
CA GLY A 694 -7.49 -18.47 28.67
C GLY A 694 -6.04 -18.40 29.14
N TYR A 695 -5.49 -19.56 29.46
CA TYR A 695 -4.07 -19.73 29.78
C TYR A 695 -3.47 -20.79 28.87
N ALA A 696 -2.21 -20.59 28.49
CA ALA A 696 -1.45 -21.57 27.75
C ALA A 696 -0.02 -21.64 28.27
N GLY A 697 0.60 -22.80 28.13
CA GLY A 697 1.96 -23.07 28.59
C GLY A 697 2.91 -23.29 27.43
N GLY A 698 4.19 -23.00 27.64
CA GLY A 698 5.28 -23.27 26.69
C GLY A 698 6.48 -23.89 27.39
N PHE A 699 7.64 -23.85 26.73
CA PHE A 699 8.91 -24.11 27.39
C PHE A 699 9.42 -22.83 28.06
N ASN A 700 9.92 -22.94 29.29
CA ASN A 700 10.63 -21.84 29.94
C ASN A 700 12.11 -21.85 29.57
N GLU A 701 12.73 -20.67 29.63
CA GLU A 701 14.19 -20.53 29.54
C GLU A 701 14.82 -20.64 30.93
N ASP A 702 14.22 -19.96 31.90
CA ASP A 702 14.57 -20.02 33.32
C ASP A 702 13.37 -19.62 34.19
N GLN A 703 13.60 -19.26 35.46
CA GLN A 703 12.52 -18.89 36.39
C GLN A 703 11.96 -17.48 36.15
N PHE A 704 12.68 -16.64 35.42
CA PHE A 704 12.35 -15.25 35.18
C PHE A 704 11.89 -14.98 33.75
N ASN A 705 12.00 -15.96 32.86
CA ASN A 705 11.79 -15.79 31.44
C ASN A 705 10.91 -16.92 30.86
N SER A 706 9.74 -16.53 30.35
CA SER A 706 8.83 -17.35 29.53
C SER A 706 8.24 -18.59 30.22
N GLY A 707 7.52 -19.39 29.43
CA GLY A 707 6.93 -20.67 29.82
C GLY A 707 5.43 -20.63 30.10
N MET A 708 4.84 -19.45 30.26
CA MET A 708 3.39 -19.28 30.43
C MET A 708 2.87 -18.15 29.53
N TYR A 709 1.59 -18.21 29.20
CA TYR A 709 0.89 -17.20 28.42
C TYR A 709 -0.52 -17.01 28.96
N ARG A 710 -1.02 -15.78 28.86
CA ARG A 710 -2.40 -15.43 29.22
C ARG A 710 -3.09 -14.72 28.06
N MET A 711 -4.29 -15.18 27.72
CA MET A 711 -5.15 -14.46 26.80
C MET A 711 -5.81 -13.29 27.54
N ILE A 712 -5.85 -12.12 26.89
CA ILE A 712 -6.68 -10.97 27.25
C ILE A 712 -7.55 -10.60 26.06
N GLY A 713 -8.75 -10.09 26.31
CA GLY A 713 -9.75 -9.74 25.29
C GLY A 713 -10.94 -10.68 25.35
N GLU A 714 -11.73 -10.76 24.29
CA GLU A 714 -12.91 -11.63 24.21
C GLU A 714 -12.89 -12.42 22.89
N LEU A 715 -12.74 -13.74 23.01
CA LEU A 715 -12.75 -14.67 21.89
C LEU A 715 -14.19 -15.08 21.62
N GLY A 716 -14.82 -14.61 20.53
CA GLY A 716 -16.18 -14.99 20.15
C GLY A 716 -17.27 -14.13 20.80
N THR A 717 -17.95 -13.35 19.95
CA THR A 717 -19.08 -12.44 20.21
C THR A 717 -18.98 -11.53 21.45
N ALA A 718 -18.01 -10.61 21.45
CA ALA A 718 -18.41 -9.22 21.68
C ALA A 718 -19.02 -8.72 20.37
N ALA A 719 -20.17 -8.04 20.43
CA ALA A 719 -20.52 -7.18 19.31
C ALA A 719 -19.32 -6.24 19.11
N SER A 720 -18.65 -6.31 17.95
CA SER A 720 -17.65 -5.32 17.55
C SER A 720 -18.24 -3.91 17.55
N GLY A 721 -19.57 -3.78 17.64
CA GLY A 721 -20.26 -2.51 17.68
C GLY A 721 -20.13 -1.84 16.32
N ALA A 722 -20.31 -0.53 16.27
CA ALA A 722 -19.87 0.21 15.10
C ALA A 722 -18.33 0.20 15.06
N GLN A 723 -17.73 0.02 13.89
CA GLN A 723 -16.29 0.22 13.68
C GLN A 723 -16.11 1.07 12.43
N ILE A 724 -15.37 2.17 12.55
CA ILE A 724 -15.18 3.12 11.46
C ILE A 724 -13.85 2.87 10.75
N SER A 725 -13.89 2.81 9.43
CA SER A 725 -12.73 2.85 8.54
C SER A 725 -12.94 3.96 7.49
N ILE A 726 -11.87 4.66 7.13
CA ILE A 726 -11.91 5.87 6.30
C ILE A 726 -10.95 5.74 5.12
N ASN A 727 -11.39 6.15 3.93
CA ASN A 727 -10.54 6.23 2.73
C ASN A 727 -10.97 7.40 1.82
N PRO A 728 -10.05 8.30 1.40
CA PRO A 728 -8.65 8.39 1.78
C PRO A 728 -8.46 8.90 3.21
N GLN A 729 -7.29 8.64 3.82
CA GLN A 729 -6.97 9.10 5.19
C GLN A 729 -6.43 10.54 5.25
N GLU A 730 -6.16 11.15 4.10
CA GLU A 730 -5.75 12.56 3.97
C GLU A 730 -6.17 13.11 2.60
N PHE A 731 -6.25 14.43 2.48
CA PHE A 731 -6.38 15.12 1.20
C PHE A 731 -5.21 16.08 0.99
N SER A 732 -4.56 16.00 -0.16
CA SER A 732 -3.54 16.96 -0.60
C SER A 732 -3.78 17.28 -2.07
N LEU A 733 -4.00 18.56 -2.39
CA LEU A 733 -4.29 19.00 -3.75
C LEU A 733 -3.83 20.44 -4.01
N THR A 734 -3.60 20.74 -5.28
CA THR A 734 -3.32 22.09 -5.79
C THR A 734 -4.47 22.55 -6.66
N LEU A 735 -5.01 23.74 -6.37
CA LEU A 735 -6.06 24.40 -7.15
C LEU A 735 -5.57 25.77 -7.62
N ASN A 736 -6.08 26.22 -8.77
CA ASN A 736 -5.94 27.61 -9.15
C ASN A 736 -6.89 28.49 -8.34
N VAL A 737 -6.59 29.79 -8.25
CA VAL A 737 -7.56 30.79 -7.75
C VAL A 737 -8.88 30.65 -8.50
N ASP A 738 -10.00 30.66 -7.76
CA ASP A 738 -11.37 30.51 -8.28
C ASP A 738 -11.72 29.12 -8.85
N GLU A 739 -10.87 28.12 -8.63
CA GLU A 739 -11.17 26.74 -8.98
C GLU A 739 -11.95 26.04 -7.86
N ILE A 740 -12.93 25.22 -8.25
CA ILE A 740 -13.70 24.38 -7.34
C ILE A 740 -13.56 22.94 -7.82
N THR A 741 -13.16 22.04 -6.91
CA THR A 741 -13.12 20.61 -7.20
C THR A 741 -13.80 19.81 -6.10
N THR A 742 -14.13 18.56 -6.40
CA THR A 742 -14.65 17.62 -5.40
C THR A 742 -13.92 16.29 -5.44
N SER A 743 -13.73 15.69 -4.27
CA SER A 743 -13.14 14.35 -4.11
C SER A 743 -14.03 13.46 -3.24
N PRO A 744 -14.10 12.15 -3.52
CA PRO A 744 -14.86 11.23 -2.68
C PRO A 744 -14.13 10.95 -1.35
N LEU A 745 -14.90 10.77 -0.29
CA LEU A 745 -14.48 10.28 1.02
C LEU A 745 -15.40 9.13 1.41
N THR A 746 -14.83 7.94 1.58
CA THR A 746 -15.59 6.74 1.96
C THR A 746 -15.49 6.50 3.46
N ILE A 747 -16.65 6.38 4.11
CA ILE A 747 -16.81 5.88 5.48
C ILE A 747 -17.32 4.44 5.42
N SER A 748 -16.52 3.49 5.88
CA SER A 748 -16.87 2.07 5.93
C SER A 748 -17.15 1.63 7.37
N ASN A 749 -18.20 0.83 7.55
CA ASN A 749 -18.49 0.20 8.83
C ASN A 749 -18.01 -1.25 8.85
N THR A 750 -16.85 -1.49 9.44
CA THR A 750 -16.25 -2.83 9.55
C THR A 750 -16.76 -3.62 10.76
N GLY A 751 -17.69 -3.04 11.52
CA GLY A 751 -18.26 -3.63 12.73
C GLY A 751 -19.59 -4.34 12.47
N ASP A 752 -20.26 -4.75 13.54
CA ASP A 752 -21.50 -5.52 13.54
C ASP A 752 -22.73 -4.76 14.08
N ALA A 753 -22.58 -3.47 14.40
CA ALA A 753 -23.68 -2.56 14.73
C ALA A 753 -23.68 -1.29 13.87
N PRO A 754 -24.81 -0.57 13.71
CA PRO A 754 -24.86 0.63 12.88
C PRO A 754 -23.91 1.75 13.35
N LEU A 755 -23.06 2.23 12.44
CA LEU A 755 -22.15 3.35 12.65
C LEU A 755 -22.87 4.66 12.39
N ASN A 756 -23.10 5.44 13.44
CA ASN A 756 -23.61 6.81 13.37
C ASN A 756 -22.45 7.79 13.47
N TRP A 757 -22.43 8.77 12.57
CA TRP A 757 -21.34 9.74 12.48
C TRP A 757 -21.85 11.15 12.18
N THR A 758 -21.06 12.14 12.58
CA THR A 758 -21.26 13.58 12.34
C THR A 758 -19.93 14.24 12.01
N LEU A 759 -19.94 15.22 11.11
CA LEU A 759 -18.76 15.94 10.64
C LEU A 759 -18.69 17.37 11.19
N ALA A 760 -17.46 17.81 11.43
CA ALA A 760 -17.07 19.20 11.64
C ALA A 760 -15.77 19.50 10.85
N ILE A 761 -15.45 20.77 10.68
CA ILE A 761 -14.20 21.23 10.05
C ILE A 761 -13.43 22.07 11.07
N ASP A 762 -12.11 21.85 11.19
CA ASP A 762 -11.22 22.57 12.11
C ASP A 762 -10.00 23.13 11.35
N PRO A 763 -9.72 24.44 11.36
CA PRO A 763 -10.45 25.51 12.06
C PRO A 763 -11.80 25.85 11.41
N ASP A 764 -12.82 26.09 12.24
CA ASP A 764 -14.10 26.71 11.83
C ASP A 764 -14.02 28.24 12.04
N PRO A 765 -14.20 29.07 10.99
CA PRO A 765 -14.59 28.72 9.62
C PRO A 765 -13.40 28.47 8.68
N SER A 766 -13.51 27.40 7.89
CA SER A 766 -12.71 27.15 6.67
C SER A 766 -13.65 27.13 5.46
N PRO A 767 -14.03 28.31 4.93
CA PRO A 767 -15.10 28.43 3.92
C PRO A 767 -14.75 27.79 2.57
N TRP A 768 -13.47 27.48 2.37
CA TRP A 768 -12.93 26.81 1.18
C TRP A 768 -13.05 25.29 1.23
N LEU A 769 -13.52 24.71 2.34
CA LEU A 769 -13.69 23.27 2.51
C LEU A 769 -15.12 22.98 2.96
N SER A 770 -15.79 22.03 2.31
CA SER A 770 -17.09 21.53 2.78
C SER A 770 -17.25 20.03 2.47
N VAL A 771 -18.08 19.33 3.24
CA VAL A 771 -18.32 17.89 3.07
C VAL A 771 -19.82 17.61 3.12
N THR A 772 -20.33 16.84 2.17
CA THR A 772 -21.74 16.44 2.12
C THR A 772 -21.93 14.94 1.85
N PRO A 773 -22.83 14.24 2.57
CA PRO A 773 -23.61 14.70 3.73
C PRO A 773 -22.75 14.91 5.00
N SER A 774 -23.21 15.77 5.93
CA SER A 774 -22.46 16.11 7.16
C SER A 774 -22.78 15.23 8.38
N LEU A 775 -23.71 14.28 8.24
CA LEU A 775 -24.04 13.25 9.21
C LEU A 775 -24.67 12.06 8.50
N GLY A 776 -24.60 10.88 9.10
CA GLY A 776 -25.20 9.68 8.52
C GLY A 776 -25.15 8.46 9.42
N THR A 777 -25.70 7.37 8.88
CA THR A 777 -25.63 6.04 9.48
C THR A 777 -25.19 5.03 8.42
N VAL A 778 -24.17 4.23 8.71
CA VAL A 778 -23.69 3.14 7.84
C VAL A 778 -24.00 1.79 8.50
N PRO A 779 -24.80 0.91 7.86
CA PRO A 779 -25.05 -0.44 8.37
C PRO A 779 -23.77 -1.28 8.48
N ALA A 780 -23.79 -2.34 9.28
CA ALA A 780 -22.66 -3.26 9.42
C ALA A 780 -22.26 -3.88 8.08
N GLY A 781 -20.96 -3.85 7.75
CA GLY A 781 -20.40 -4.40 6.52
C GLY A 781 -20.59 -3.53 5.26
N GLU A 782 -21.23 -2.36 5.40
CA GLU A 782 -21.51 -1.45 4.30
C GLU A 782 -20.57 -0.23 4.33
N SER A 783 -20.61 0.55 3.26
CA SER A 783 -19.89 1.82 3.13
C SER A 783 -20.82 2.94 2.68
N ALA A 784 -20.47 4.18 3.04
CA ALA A 784 -21.08 5.39 2.54
C ALA A 784 -20.02 6.29 1.91
N GLU A 785 -20.28 6.76 0.71
CA GLU A 785 -19.46 7.76 0.03
C GLU A 785 -19.98 9.17 0.33
N LEU A 786 -19.05 10.07 0.66
CA LEU A 786 -19.28 11.48 0.92
C LEU A 786 -18.51 12.28 -0.13
N GLN A 787 -19.04 13.45 -0.50
CA GLN A 787 -18.37 14.37 -1.40
C GLN A 787 -17.70 15.48 -0.58
N VAL A 788 -16.38 15.55 -0.65
CA VAL A 788 -15.58 16.67 -0.14
C VAL A 788 -15.44 17.69 -1.26
N THR A 789 -15.77 18.95 -0.99
CA THR A 789 -15.65 20.07 -1.93
C THR A 789 -14.57 21.03 -1.45
N PHE A 790 -13.63 21.33 -2.35
CA PHE A 790 -12.60 22.34 -2.17
C PHE A 790 -12.94 23.52 -3.08
N ASP A 791 -13.16 24.69 -2.49
CA ASP A 791 -13.59 25.91 -3.17
C ASP A 791 -12.54 27.01 -2.99
N ALA A 792 -11.70 27.21 -4.00
CA ALA A 792 -10.68 28.25 -4.02
C ALA A 792 -11.23 29.63 -4.46
N THR A 793 -12.55 29.81 -4.53
CA THR A 793 -13.17 31.10 -4.93
C THR A 793 -12.79 32.22 -3.98
N GLY A 794 -12.13 33.24 -4.53
CA GLY A 794 -11.68 34.41 -3.80
C GLY A 794 -10.54 34.15 -2.79
N LEU A 795 -9.93 32.97 -2.80
CA LEU A 795 -8.73 32.69 -2.03
C LEU A 795 -7.52 33.38 -2.67
N LEU A 796 -6.59 33.86 -1.83
CA LEU A 796 -5.30 34.34 -2.30
C LEU A 796 -4.36 33.15 -2.57
N PRO A 797 -3.39 33.26 -3.49
CA PRO A 797 -2.37 32.24 -3.64
C PRO A 797 -1.64 31.97 -2.32
N GLY A 798 -1.47 30.70 -1.96
CA GLY A 798 -0.91 30.27 -0.68
C GLY A 798 -1.40 28.89 -0.25
N GLU A 799 -0.91 28.43 0.91
CA GLU A 799 -1.28 27.15 1.51
C GLU A 799 -2.43 27.32 2.52
N TYR A 800 -3.36 26.37 2.52
CA TYR A 800 -4.53 26.33 3.38
C TYR A 800 -4.66 24.94 4.01
N ASP A 801 -4.60 24.88 5.34
CA ASP A 801 -4.70 23.64 6.10
C ASP A 801 -6.00 23.60 6.91
N ALA A 802 -6.65 22.44 6.93
CA ALA A 802 -7.78 22.13 7.80
C ALA A 802 -7.84 20.64 8.14
N PHE A 803 -8.73 20.26 9.05
CA PHE A 803 -9.09 18.88 9.36
C PHE A 803 -10.58 18.67 9.13
N ILE A 804 -10.94 17.53 8.54
CA ILE A 804 -12.31 17.00 8.59
C ILE A 804 -12.40 16.11 9.83
N VAL A 805 -13.19 16.53 10.82
CA VAL A 805 -13.34 15.86 12.12
C VAL A 805 -14.62 15.03 12.12
N ILE A 806 -14.48 13.71 12.17
CA ILE A 806 -15.57 12.74 12.15
C ILE A 806 -15.84 12.19 13.55
N SER A 807 -16.79 12.78 14.27
CA SER A 807 -17.29 12.22 15.53
C SER A 807 -18.25 11.06 15.26
N ASN A 808 -18.10 9.93 15.94
CA ASN A 808 -18.87 8.73 15.66
C ASN A 808 -19.06 7.81 16.90
N ASN A 809 -19.92 6.80 16.78
CA ASN A 809 -20.23 5.84 17.85
C ASN A 809 -19.39 4.55 17.82
N SER A 810 -18.25 4.54 17.12
CA SER A 810 -17.31 3.41 17.15
C SER A 810 -16.76 3.20 18.55
N ILE A 811 -16.64 1.94 18.97
CA ILE A 811 -16.18 1.58 20.32
C ILE A 811 -14.68 1.90 20.49
N ASN A 812 -13.91 1.78 19.42
CA ASN A 812 -12.45 1.89 19.47
C ASN A 812 -11.93 3.24 18.96
N ASN A 813 -12.74 3.98 18.21
CA ASN A 813 -12.31 5.24 17.61
C ASN A 813 -13.48 6.24 17.47
N THR A 814 -13.80 6.96 18.55
CA THR A 814 -14.97 7.85 18.62
C THR A 814 -14.81 9.15 17.83
N ALA A 815 -13.62 9.47 17.33
CA ALA A 815 -13.34 10.66 16.52
C ALA A 815 -12.18 10.42 15.55
N VAL A 816 -12.37 10.68 14.26
CA VAL A 816 -11.31 10.60 13.24
C VAL A 816 -11.01 11.98 12.68
N ASP A 817 -9.75 12.40 12.69
CA ASP A 817 -9.31 13.66 12.09
C ASP A 817 -8.60 13.36 10.77
N ILE A 818 -9.14 13.86 9.66
CA ILE A 818 -8.57 13.70 8.31
C ILE A 818 -7.88 15.02 7.95
N PRO A 819 -6.55 15.07 7.83
CA PRO A 819 -5.85 16.27 7.41
C PRO A 819 -6.17 16.61 5.95
N VAL A 820 -6.33 17.91 5.70
CA VAL A 820 -6.56 18.51 4.39
C VAL A 820 -5.52 19.59 4.16
N HIS A 821 -4.71 19.43 3.12
CA HIS A 821 -3.76 20.42 2.65
C HIS A 821 -4.15 20.89 1.24
N LEU A 822 -4.45 22.18 1.09
CA LEU A 822 -4.79 22.81 -0.17
C LEU A 822 -3.75 23.87 -0.53
N ILE A 823 -3.11 23.73 -1.69
CA ILE A 823 -2.27 24.77 -2.28
C ILE A 823 -3.12 25.55 -3.30
N VAL A 824 -3.26 26.86 -3.12
CA VAL A 824 -3.87 27.74 -4.12
C VAL A 824 -2.78 28.43 -4.92
N GLU A 825 -2.73 28.17 -6.22
CA GLU A 825 -1.81 28.80 -7.15
C GLU A 825 -2.47 29.95 -7.91
N GLY A 826 -1.70 31.02 -8.14
CA GLY A 826 -2.13 32.09 -9.03
C GLY A 826 -2.06 31.62 -10.48
N VAL A 827 -3.11 31.84 -11.26
CA VAL A 827 -3.11 31.53 -12.70
C VAL A 827 -2.00 32.32 -13.39
N THR A 828 -0.99 31.65 -13.94
CA THR A 828 0.02 32.28 -14.78
C THR A 828 -0.52 32.42 -16.21
N LEU A 829 -1.09 33.58 -16.50
CA LEU A 829 -1.66 33.89 -17.81
C LEU A 829 -0.55 34.22 -18.82
N ALA A 830 -0.59 33.59 -19.99
CA ALA A 830 0.45 33.71 -21.01
C ALA A 830 0.48 35.12 -21.63
N ALA A 831 1.68 35.73 -21.68
CA ALA A 831 1.86 37.07 -22.21
C ALA A 831 2.01 37.08 -23.74
N PRO A 832 1.56 38.16 -24.43
CA PRO A 832 1.96 38.42 -25.81
C PRO A 832 3.48 38.56 -25.94
N TYR A 833 4.05 38.17 -27.08
CA TYR A 833 5.50 38.23 -27.30
C TYR A 833 5.85 38.88 -28.64
N ASP A 834 7.12 39.26 -28.78
CA ASP A 834 7.66 39.96 -29.97
C ASP A 834 6.88 41.25 -30.32
N LEU A 835 6.67 42.11 -29.32
CA LEU A 835 6.15 43.45 -29.57
C LEU A 835 7.18 44.24 -30.40
N GLN A 836 6.71 44.81 -31.51
CA GLN A 836 7.47 45.66 -32.41
C GLN A 836 6.77 47.01 -32.60
N ALA A 837 7.54 48.07 -32.80
CA ALA A 837 7.03 49.42 -33.01
C ALA A 837 7.70 50.09 -34.23
N THR A 838 6.90 50.71 -35.09
CA THR A 838 7.37 51.50 -36.23
C THR A 838 6.82 52.93 -36.14
N VAL A 839 7.68 53.93 -36.29
CA VAL A 839 7.30 55.35 -36.24
C VAL A 839 6.95 55.86 -37.63
N GLU A 840 5.75 56.42 -37.80
CA GLU A 840 5.29 57.09 -39.03
C GLU A 840 4.81 58.51 -38.70
N GLY A 841 5.68 59.50 -38.93
CA GLY A 841 5.38 60.90 -38.60
C GLY A 841 5.32 61.13 -37.08
N VAL A 842 4.13 61.48 -36.58
CA VAL A 842 3.82 61.63 -35.15
C VAL A 842 3.05 60.42 -34.58
N SER A 843 2.96 59.32 -35.33
CA SER A 843 2.23 58.12 -34.92
C SER A 843 3.18 56.93 -34.74
N VAL A 844 2.81 56.00 -33.85
CA VAL A 844 3.52 54.73 -33.60
C VAL A 844 2.60 53.58 -33.95
N ASN A 845 3.01 52.74 -34.91
CA ASN A 845 2.34 51.50 -35.26
C ASN A 845 2.97 50.35 -34.47
N LEU A 846 2.17 49.66 -33.66
CA LEU A 846 2.55 48.53 -32.83
C LEU A 846 2.01 47.22 -33.42
N THR A 847 2.81 46.16 -33.38
CA THR A 847 2.41 44.79 -33.75
C THR A 847 3.03 43.79 -32.77
N TRP A 848 2.31 42.73 -32.41
CA TRP A 848 2.81 41.66 -31.53
C TRP A 848 2.33 40.29 -31.99
N ILE A 849 2.83 39.23 -31.36
CA ILE A 849 2.37 37.86 -31.57
C ILE A 849 1.48 37.45 -30.38
N ALA A 850 0.34 36.84 -30.70
CA ALA A 850 -0.60 36.29 -29.73
C ALA A 850 0.06 35.15 -28.90
N PRO A 851 -0.33 34.96 -27.63
CA PRO A 851 0.11 33.79 -26.87
C PRO A 851 -0.25 32.48 -27.60
N GLY A 852 0.72 31.56 -27.78
CA GLY A 852 0.48 30.18 -28.25
C GLY A 852 0.29 29.96 -29.77
N GLY A 853 1.11 30.55 -30.64
CA GLY A 853 0.94 30.53 -32.12
C GLY A 853 0.73 29.16 -32.80
N GLY A 854 -0.56 28.82 -33.05
CA GLY A 854 -1.05 27.77 -33.94
C GLY A 854 -2.54 28.04 -34.27
N THR A 855 -3.00 27.73 -35.49
CA THR A 855 -4.34 28.09 -36.01
C THR A 855 -5.47 27.12 -35.61
N GLY A 856 -5.26 26.26 -34.61
CA GLY A 856 -6.27 25.32 -34.12
C GLY A 856 -7.21 26.00 -33.13
N THR A 857 -8.43 26.33 -33.54
CA THR A 857 -9.47 26.76 -32.61
C THR A 857 -10.00 25.53 -31.87
N THR A 858 -9.74 25.48 -30.56
CA THR A 858 -10.29 24.58 -29.51
C THR A 858 -9.48 23.30 -29.22
N GLU A 859 -8.82 23.24 -28.05
CA GLU A 859 -8.62 21.97 -27.32
C GLU A 859 -9.94 21.74 -26.61
N GLU A 860 -10.39 20.51 -26.47
CA GLU A 860 -11.41 20.25 -25.45
C GLU A 860 -11.06 19.06 -24.57
N LEU A 861 -10.99 19.38 -23.27
CA LEU A 861 -10.87 18.48 -22.15
C LEU A 861 -12.28 18.06 -21.73
N ILE A 862 -12.80 17.02 -22.38
CA ILE A 862 -13.95 16.18 -21.98
C ILE A 862 -15.32 16.90 -21.93
N TYR A 863 -16.19 16.61 -22.91
CA TYR A 863 -17.65 16.72 -22.79
C TYR A 863 -18.32 15.42 -23.23
N ASP A 864 -18.68 14.56 -22.28
CA ASP A 864 -19.80 13.64 -22.43
C ASP A 864 -21.06 14.33 -21.91
N ASN A 865 -21.99 14.60 -22.81
CA ASN A 865 -23.30 15.10 -22.44
C ASN A 865 -24.00 14.05 -21.56
N ASP A 866 -24.00 14.26 -20.24
CA ASP A 866 -24.74 13.57 -19.17
C ASP A 866 -24.24 12.22 -18.62
N GLY A 867 -23.15 11.67 -19.15
CA GLY A 867 -22.57 10.40 -18.67
C GLY A 867 -23.46 9.18 -18.93
N THR A 868 -24.45 9.25 -19.82
CA THR A 868 -25.35 8.13 -20.09
C THR A 868 -24.78 7.21 -21.16
N VAL A 869 -24.26 6.06 -20.75
CA VAL A 869 -24.03 4.95 -21.69
C VAL A 869 -25.39 4.41 -22.13
N THR A 870 -25.79 4.73 -23.36
CA THR A 870 -27.11 4.31 -23.89
C THR A 870 -27.11 2.89 -24.44
N GLY A 871 -25.93 2.33 -24.72
CA GLY A 871 -25.72 0.96 -25.17
C GLY A 871 -24.26 0.69 -25.50
N ALA A 872 -23.99 -0.50 -26.03
CA ALA A 872 -22.67 -0.90 -26.52
C ALA A 872 -22.79 -1.71 -27.83
N TYR A 873 -21.80 -1.58 -28.71
CA TYR A 873 -21.73 -2.29 -30.00
C TYR A 873 -20.45 -3.11 -30.15
N SER A 874 -20.53 -4.20 -30.92
CA SER A 874 -19.39 -4.89 -31.50
C SER A 874 -19.61 -5.05 -33.01
N TYR A 875 -18.53 -5.00 -33.78
CA TYR A 875 -18.56 -5.18 -35.22
C TYR A 875 -17.32 -5.92 -35.69
N GLU A 876 -17.34 -7.25 -35.56
CA GLU A 876 -16.20 -8.11 -35.87
C GLU A 876 -15.60 -7.83 -37.25
N GLY A 877 -14.31 -7.50 -37.28
CA GLY A 877 -13.55 -7.12 -38.47
C GLY A 877 -13.49 -5.60 -38.75
N TYR A 878 -14.16 -4.77 -37.96
CA TYR A 878 -14.22 -3.32 -38.14
C TYR A 878 -13.56 -2.57 -36.98
N ALA A 879 -13.07 -1.36 -37.25
CA ALA A 879 -12.64 -0.41 -36.22
C ALA A 879 -13.75 0.60 -35.96
N MET A 880 -14.25 0.71 -34.73
CA MET A 880 -15.21 1.72 -34.32
C MET A 880 -14.47 2.88 -33.65
N SER A 881 -14.45 4.04 -34.30
CA SER A 881 -13.40 5.03 -34.06
C SER A 881 -13.92 6.44 -33.82
N THR A 882 -13.13 7.24 -33.11
CA THR A 882 -13.42 8.63 -32.77
C THR A 882 -12.31 9.57 -33.26
N HIS A 883 -12.71 10.67 -33.88
CA HIS A 883 -11.83 11.73 -34.37
C HIS A 883 -11.38 12.69 -33.26
N MET A 884 -10.07 12.81 -33.06
CA MET A 884 -9.38 13.61 -32.02
C MET A 884 -8.68 14.83 -32.62
N SER A 885 -8.83 16.01 -31.99
CA SER A 885 -8.23 17.27 -32.47
C SER A 885 -7.37 17.95 -31.38
N PRO A 886 -6.08 17.59 -31.22
CA PRO A 886 -5.19 18.21 -30.23
C PRO A 886 -4.80 19.65 -30.62
N GLN A 887 -4.45 20.50 -29.64
CA GLN A 887 -4.12 21.91 -29.89
C GLN A 887 -2.78 22.16 -30.60
N GLY A 888 -1.96 21.13 -30.73
CA GLY A 888 -0.63 21.22 -31.32
C GLY A 888 0.12 19.90 -31.19
N PRO A 889 1.42 19.88 -31.54
CA PRO A 889 2.22 18.67 -31.49
C PRO A 889 2.19 18.04 -30.10
N CYS A 890 1.79 16.77 -30.02
CA CYS A 890 1.69 16.04 -28.77
C CYS A 890 2.09 14.57 -28.94
N GLN A 891 2.55 13.97 -27.84
CA GLN A 891 2.71 12.53 -27.71
C GLN A 891 1.41 11.91 -27.22
N ILE A 892 0.97 10.81 -27.83
CA ILE A 892 -0.12 9.99 -27.30
C ILE A 892 0.45 9.09 -26.20
N LEU A 893 -0.05 9.24 -24.98
CA LEU A 893 0.37 8.49 -23.81
C LEU A 893 -0.52 7.26 -23.57
N SER A 894 -1.83 7.42 -23.64
CA SER A 894 -2.75 6.30 -23.43
C SER A 894 -4.05 6.49 -24.21
N LEU A 895 -4.75 5.38 -24.43
CA LEU A 895 -6.07 5.33 -25.06
C LEU A 895 -7.08 4.79 -24.05
N LYS A 896 -8.24 5.41 -23.93
CA LYS A 896 -9.28 4.99 -22.99
C LYS A 896 -10.54 4.58 -23.72
N TYR A 897 -11.12 3.47 -23.27
CA TYR A 897 -12.31 2.87 -23.85
C TYR A 897 -13.29 2.49 -22.74
N PHE A 898 -14.55 2.90 -22.82
CA PHE A 898 -15.58 2.28 -22.00
C PHE A 898 -16.01 0.98 -22.65
N THR A 899 -15.79 -0.16 -21.97
CA THR A 899 -16.11 -1.48 -22.52
C THR A 899 -17.17 -2.20 -21.70
N THR A 900 -17.86 -3.14 -22.34
CA THR A 900 -18.62 -4.21 -21.66
C THR A 900 -18.39 -5.52 -22.41
N ILE A 901 -18.59 -6.65 -21.74
CA ILE A 901 -18.25 -7.97 -22.27
C ILE A 901 -19.39 -8.97 -22.05
N ASP A 902 -19.61 -9.84 -23.04
CA ASP A 902 -20.43 -11.05 -22.89
C ASP A 902 -19.53 -12.27 -22.59
N ALA A 903 -20.13 -13.38 -22.13
CA ALA A 903 -19.41 -14.61 -21.83
C ALA A 903 -18.64 -15.14 -23.06
N GLY A 904 -17.32 -14.99 -23.07
CA GLY A 904 -16.46 -15.38 -24.19
C GLY A 904 -15.08 -14.72 -24.13
N ASP A 905 -14.47 -14.54 -25.30
CA ASP A 905 -13.22 -13.81 -25.47
C ASP A 905 -13.46 -12.30 -25.27
N ASN A 906 -12.61 -11.63 -24.51
CA ASN A 906 -12.73 -10.22 -24.20
C ASN A 906 -11.63 -9.36 -24.87
N ALA A 907 -10.90 -9.90 -25.85
CA ALA A 907 -9.86 -9.17 -26.55
C ALA A 907 -10.41 -8.23 -27.65
N PHE A 908 -9.73 -7.10 -27.85
CA PHE A 908 -9.91 -6.19 -29.00
C PHE A 908 -8.56 -5.55 -29.36
N ASN A 909 -8.47 -4.86 -30.50
CA ASN A 909 -7.29 -4.08 -30.87
C ASN A 909 -7.54 -2.59 -30.63
N ALA A 910 -6.70 -1.93 -29.84
CA ALA A 910 -6.67 -0.49 -29.74
C ALA A 910 -5.84 0.08 -30.90
N GLU A 911 -6.47 0.84 -31.78
CA GLU A 911 -5.92 1.25 -33.08
C GLU A 911 -5.80 2.77 -33.16
N ILE A 912 -4.78 3.27 -33.84
CA ILE A 912 -4.55 4.71 -34.08
C ILE A 912 -4.35 4.92 -35.58
N TYR A 913 -5.06 5.88 -36.16
CA TYR A 913 -4.95 6.28 -37.56
C TYR A 913 -4.69 7.78 -37.68
N GLY A 914 -4.13 8.22 -38.81
CA GLY A 914 -4.00 9.64 -39.13
C GLY A 914 -5.32 10.26 -39.60
N TRP A 915 -5.35 11.58 -39.74
CA TRP A 915 -6.43 12.33 -40.37
C TRP A 915 -5.98 12.94 -41.70
N ASP A 916 -6.85 12.91 -42.73
CA ASP A 916 -6.59 13.59 -44.01
C ASP A 916 -7.34 14.93 -44.03
N ASP A 917 -6.63 16.02 -43.72
CA ASP A 917 -7.17 17.39 -43.68
C ASP A 917 -7.72 17.87 -45.03
N VAL A 918 -7.24 17.30 -46.16
CA VAL A 918 -7.68 17.70 -47.50
C VAL A 918 -8.99 17.03 -47.86
N ALA A 919 -9.13 15.74 -47.50
CA ALA A 919 -10.35 14.97 -47.73
C ALA A 919 -11.42 15.20 -46.65
N GLY A 920 -11.03 15.64 -45.46
CA GLY A 920 -11.90 15.79 -44.29
C GLY A 920 -12.41 14.45 -43.75
N THR A 921 -11.58 13.40 -43.85
CA THR A 921 -11.91 12.03 -43.46
C THR A 921 -10.71 11.35 -42.79
N PRO A 922 -10.92 10.30 -41.97
CA PRO A 922 -9.82 9.49 -41.45
C PRO A 922 -8.91 8.93 -42.56
N SER A 923 -7.61 8.85 -42.28
CA SER A 923 -6.65 8.16 -43.15
C SER A 923 -6.84 6.64 -43.08
N THR A 924 -6.54 5.93 -44.16
CA THR A 924 -6.49 4.45 -44.16
C THR A 924 -5.15 3.91 -43.64
N GLU A 925 -4.20 4.79 -43.29
CA GLU A 925 -2.90 4.42 -42.74
C GLU A 925 -3.00 4.20 -41.22
N LEU A 926 -2.72 2.97 -40.79
CA LEU A 926 -2.64 2.59 -39.38
C LEU A 926 -1.29 3.05 -38.82
N ILE A 927 -1.33 3.95 -37.83
CA ILE A 927 -0.16 4.47 -37.11
C ILE A 927 0.32 3.46 -36.07
N HIS A 928 -0.61 2.89 -35.30
CA HIS A 928 -0.28 1.90 -34.26
C HIS A 928 -1.47 1.00 -33.94
N GLU A 929 -1.20 -0.25 -33.57
CA GLU A 929 -2.17 -1.16 -32.98
C GLU A 929 -1.56 -1.88 -31.77
N VAL A 930 -2.36 -2.09 -30.73
CA VAL A 930 -2.00 -2.93 -29.59
C VAL A 930 -3.23 -3.71 -29.12
N SER A 931 -3.08 -5.02 -28.90
CA SER A 931 -4.17 -5.83 -28.37
C SER A 931 -4.43 -5.50 -26.90
N ALA A 932 -5.70 -5.31 -26.56
CA ALA A 932 -6.18 -4.96 -25.23
C ALA A 932 -7.31 -5.91 -24.80
N THR A 933 -7.56 -5.99 -23.49
CA THR A 933 -8.57 -6.88 -22.90
C THR A 933 -9.67 -6.03 -22.26
N GLY A 934 -10.87 -6.08 -22.81
CA GLY A 934 -12.03 -5.36 -22.33
C GLY A 934 -12.45 -5.79 -20.92
N ILE A 935 -12.91 -4.82 -20.15
CA ILE A 935 -13.47 -4.98 -18.80
C ILE A 935 -14.99 -4.76 -18.85
N ASP A 936 -15.72 -5.36 -17.91
CA ASP A 936 -17.18 -5.26 -17.92
C ASP A 936 -17.69 -3.95 -17.30
N ASN A 937 -18.44 -3.16 -18.07
CA ASN A 937 -19.11 -1.92 -17.64
C ASN A 937 -18.18 -0.87 -16.99
N ASP A 938 -16.94 -0.76 -17.46
CA ASP A 938 -15.93 0.13 -16.87
C ASP A 938 -14.96 0.68 -17.92
N TRP A 939 -14.23 1.74 -17.56
CA TRP A 939 -13.21 2.39 -18.38
C TRP A 939 -11.88 1.62 -18.33
N LEU A 940 -11.47 1.11 -19.48
CA LEU A 940 -10.16 0.54 -19.69
C LEU A 940 -9.20 1.61 -20.21
N GLU A 941 -8.03 1.72 -19.59
CA GLU A 941 -6.90 2.50 -20.11
C GLU A 941 -5.84 1.58 -20.72
N VAL A 942 -5.41 1.89 -21.94
CA VAL A 942 -4.40 1.17 -22.70
C VAL A 942 -3.20 2.09 -22.85
N ASP A 943 -2.12 1.80 -22.15
CA ASP A 943 -0.87 2.56 -22.19
C ASP A 943 -0.14 2.33 -23.53
N VAL A 944 0.11 3.42 -24.26
CA VAL A 944 0.89 3.46 -25.51
C VAL A 944 2.08 4.41 -25.40
N SER A 945 2.38 4.92 -24.20
CA SER A 945 3.39 5.97 -23.97
C SER A 945 4.78 5.52 -24.38
N GLY A 946 5.14 4.25 -24.10
CA GLY A 946 6.40 3.64 -24.50
C GLY A 946 6.61 3.52 -26.02
N GLN A 947 5.57 3.76 -26.83
CA GLN A 947 5.65 3.74 -28.29
C GLN A 947 6.08 5.10 -28.87
N ASN A 948 6.10 6.17 -28.06
CA ASN A 948 6.50 7.52 -28.48
C ASN A 948 5.78 8.02 -29.75
N ILE A 949 4.47 7.79 -29.81
CA ILE A 949 3.65 8.17 -30.96
C ILE A 949 3.43 9.69 -30.91
N ILE A 950 4.12 10.42 -31.77
CA ILE A 950 3.99 11.87 -31.90
C ILE A 950 3.04 12.18 -33.05
N VAL A 951 2.02 12.99 -32.78
CA VAL A 951 1.10 13.52 -33.78
C VAL A 951 1.22 15.05 -33.83
N ASP A 952 1.11 15.60 -35.03
CA ASP A 952 1.12 17.05 -35.29
C ASP A 952 -0.11 17.36 -36.15
N GLY A 953 -1.25 17.50 -35.48
CA GLY A 953 -2.58 17.61 -36.09
C GLY A 953 -3.55 16.54 -35.62
N ASP A 954 -4.70 16.49 -36.28
CA ASP A 954 -5.81 15.60 -35.94
C ASP A 954 -5.47 14.11 -36.19
N PHE A 955 -6.06 13.23 -35.39
CA PHE A 955 -5.88 11.79 -35.49
C PHE A 955 -7.14 11.03 -35.09
N VAL A 956 -7.15 9.71 -35.27
CA VAL A 956 -8.32 8.87 -35.01
C VAL A 956 -7.95 7.71 -34.12
N VAL A 957 -8.76 7.46 -33.09
CA VAL A 957 -8.60 6.33 -32.16
C VAL A 957 -9.71 5.33 -32.39
N GLY A 958 -9.36 4.06 -32.64
CA GLY A 958 -10.28 2.99 -33.01
C GLY A 958 -10.32 1.83 -32.02
N PHE A 959 -11.54 1.38 -31.73
CA PHE A 959 -11.80 0.06 -31.14
C PHE A 959 -11.91 -0.97 -32.28
N GLY A 960 -10.81 -1.67 -32.55
CA GLY A 960 -10.70 -2.77 -33.51
C GLY A 960 -11.39 -4.02 -32.98
N SER A 961 -12.64 -4.24 -33.37
CA SER A 961 -13.45 -5.35 -32.90
C SER A 961 -13.02 -6.65 -33.60
N ILE A 962 -12.47 -7.59 -32.83
CA ILE A 962 -11.96 -8.88 -33.35
C ILE A 962 -12.84 -10.09 -32.98
N ASN A 963 -13.85 -9.87 -32.13
CA ASN A 963 -14.85 -10.86 -31.75
C ASN A 963 -16.20 -10.19 -31.48
N ALA A 964 -17.25 -11.00 -31.37
CA ALA A 964 -18.60 -10.54 -31.08
C ALA A 964 -18.97 -10.56 -29.58
N THR A 965 -17.99 -10.66 -28.68
CA THR A 965 -18.18 -10.76 -27.22
C THR A 965 -17.59 -9.59 -26.43
N THR A 966 -16.83 -8.70 -27.09
CA THR A 966 -16.29 -7.46 -26.51
C THR A 966 -16.93 -6.26 -27.19
N TYR A 967 -17.46 -5.32 -26.42
CA TYR A 967 -18.24 -4.21 -26.94
C TYR A 967 -17.67 -2.86 -26.46
N VAL A 968 -17.72 -1.84 -27.31
CA VAL A 968 -17.45 -0.44 -26.92
C VAL A 968 -18.76 0.27 -26.61
N GLY A 969 -18.77 1.03 -25.52
CA GLY A 969 -19.90 1.86 -25.12
C GLY A 969 -20.13 3.02 -26.07
N TYR A 970 -21.39 3.46 -26.19
CA TYR A 970 -21.76 4.64 -26.96
C TYR A 970 -22.91 5.42 -26.31
N ASP A 971 -22.98 6.71 -26.65
CA ASP A 971 -24.13 7.58 -26.40
C ASP A 971 -24.90 7.83 -27.70
N GLY A 972 -26.11 7.29 -27.79
CA GLY A 972 -27.04 7.43 -28.92
C GLY A 972 -27.95 8.66 -28.81
N GLY A 973 -27.89 9.37 -27.68
CA GLY A 973 -28.46 10.70 -27.50
C GLY A 973 -27.59 11.81 -28.09
N LEU A 974 -26.29 11.52 -28.27
CA LEU A 974 -25.26 12.47 -28.72
C LEU A 974 -24.81 12.18 -30.16
N ASP A 975 -24.98 13.17 -31.03
CA ASP A 975 -24.40 13.20 -32.38
C ASP A 975 -23.34 14.29 -32.46
N ASN A 976 -22.08 13.87 -32.44
CA ASN A 976 -20.92 14.77 -32.45
C ASN A 976 -20.22 14.85 -33.82
N GLY A 977 -20.71 14.14 -34.84
CA GLY A 977 -20.11 14.11 -36.17
C GLY A 977 -18.67 13.58 -36.23
N ARG A 978 -18.17 12.95 -35.16
CA ARG A 978 -16.77 12.53 -35.01
C ARG A 978 -16.58 11.01 -34.96
N SER A 979 -17.66 10.23 -35.01
CA SER A 979 -17.61 8.77 -35.02
C SER A 979 -17.52 8.20 -36.43
N TRP A 980 -16.61 7.24 -36.63
CA TRP A 980 -16.37 6.59 -37.91
C TRP A 980 -16.14 5.09 -37.74
N ASP A 981 -16.69 4.24 -38.62
CA ASP A 981 -16.29 2.84 -38.71
C ASP A 981 -15.37 2.60 -39.90
N TYR A 982 -14.32 1.80 -39.69
CA TYR A 982 -13.41 1.33 -40.73
C TYR A 982 -13.64 -0.14 -41.04
N ASP A 983 -13.71 -0.51 -42.33
CA ASP A 983 -13.92 -1.89 -42.77
C ASP A 983 -12.63 -2.72 -42.92
N HIS A 984 -11.47 -2.13 -42.64
CA HIS A 984 -10.15 -2.70 -42.90
C HIS A 984 -9.87 -3.09 -44.37
N ALA A 985 -10.78 -2.78 -45.29
CA ALA A 985 -10.66 -2.95 -46.74
C ALA A 985 -10.43 -1.62 -47.47
N GLY A 986 -10.32 -0.51 -46.72
CA GLY A 986 -9.98 0.83 -47.22
C GLY A 986 -11.15 1.80 -47.27
N SER A 987 -12.29 1.50 -46.65
CA SER A 987 -13.46 2.38 -46.61
C SER A 987 -13.81 2.80 -45.19
N TRP A 988 -13.99 4.11 -45.01
CA TRP A 988 -14.53 4.72 -43.79
C TRP A 988 -16.00 5.10 -43.97
N ALA A 989 -16.81 4.93 -42.94
CA ALA A 989 -18.20 5.38 -42.89
C ALA A 989 -18.45 6.20 -41.63
N ALA A 990 -19.04 7.39 -41.75
CA ALA A 990 -19.38 8.25 -40.62
C ALA A 990 -20.66 7.78 -39.91
N TYR A 991 -20.74 8.02 -38.60
CA TYR A 991 -21.86 7.63 -37.75
C TYR A 991 -22.27 8.73 -36.77
N ASN A 992 -23.53 8.65 -36.35
CA ASN A 992 -24.19 9.67 -35.56
C ASN A 992 -24.15 9.39 -34.05
N GLU A 993 -23.83 8.17 -33.60
CA GLU A 993 -23.68 7.88 -32.18
C GLU A 993 -22.25 8.21 -31.72
N ALA A 994 -22.09 8.82 -30.56
CA ALA A 994 -20.78 9.11 -29.99
C ALA A 994 -20.20 7.86 -29.30
N TYR A 995 -19.09 7.32 -29.81
CA TYR A 995 -18.36 6.26 -29.12
C TYR A 995 -17.64 6.82 -27.87
N LEU A 996 -17.65 6.04 -26.79
CA LEU A 996 -16.98 6.40 -25.54
C LEU A 996 -15.49 6.03 -25.61
N ILE A 997 -14.75 6.82 -26.39
CA ILE A 997 -13.32 6.67 -26.62
C ILE A 997 -12.63 8.00 -26.29
N ARG A 998 -11.49 7.93 -25.59
CA ARG A 998 -10.66 9.10 -25.23
C ARG A 998 -9.18 8.80 -25.47
N ALA A 999 -8.35 9.83 -25.46
CA ALA A 999 -6.89 9.70 -25.48
C ALA A 999 -6.24 10.63 -24.46
N VAL A 1000 -5.17 10.19 -23.81
CA VAL A 1000 -4.32 11.04 -22.98
C VAL A 1000 -3.11 11.42 -23.81
N VAL A 1001 -2.85 12.72 -23.93
CA VAL A 1001 -1.75 13.28 -24.70
C VAL A 1001 -0.87 14.17 -23.85
N GLN A 1002 0.42 14.22 -24.18
CA GLN A 1002 1.38 15.15 -23.60
C GLN A 1002 1.86 16.14 -24.66
N TYR A 1003 1.63 17.42 -24.41
CA TYR A 1003 2.13 18.49 -25.28
C TYR A 1003 3.63 18.72 -25.06
N THR A 1004 4.27 19.34 -26.06
CA THR A 1004 5.70 19.69 -26.04
C THR A 1004 6.15 20.53 -24.85
N ASN A 1005 5.22 21.23 -24.18
CA ASN A 1005 5.49 22.00 -22.96
C ASN A 1005 5.42 21.15 -21.67
N GLY A 1006 5.26 19.82 -21.79
CA GLY A 1006 5.15 18.87 -20.69
C GLY A 1006 3.73 18.66 -20.16
N THR A 1007 2.76 19.45 -20.62
CA THR A 1007 1.38 19.42 -20.13
C THR A 1007 0.67 18.15 -20.61
N VAL A 1008 0.07 17.41 -19.67
CA VAL A 1008 -0.75 16.24 -19.96
C VAL A 1008 -2.23 16.61 -19.97
N ARG A 1009 -2.95 16.10 -20.97
CA ARG A 1009 -4.35 16.45 -21.26
C ARG A 1009 -5.09 15.20 -21.74
N GLU A 1010 -6.32 15.02 -21.30
CA GLU A 1010 -7.22 13.98 -21.79
C GLU A 1010 -8.18 14.59 -22.81
N ILE A 1011 -8.21 14.08 -24.03
CA ILE A 1011 -8.99 14.62 -25.15
C ILE A 1011 -10.13 13.67 -25.54
N SER A 1012 -11.27 14.25 -25.90
CA SER A 1012 -12.47 13.53 -26.40
C SER A 1012 -13.20 14.37 -27.47
N ALA A 1013 -14.21 13.77 -28.11
CA ALA A 1013 -14.94 14.38 -29.22
C ALA A 1013 -16.06 15.33 -28.77
N VAL A 1014 -16.13 16.52 -29.39
CA VAL A 1014 -17.10 17.59 -29.09
C VAL A 1014 -18.31 17.53 -30.03
N PRO A 1015 -19.55 17.74 -29.54
CA PRO A 1015 -20.69 18.04 -30.41
C PRO A 1015 -20.62 19.45 -31.01
N GLU A 1016 -20.59 19.57 -32.34
CA GLU A 1016 -20.87 20.86 -32.98
C GLU A 1016 -22.31 21.30 -32.64
N HIS A 1017 -22.45 22.47 -32.01
CA HIS A 1017 -23.74 23.11 -31.84
C HIS A 1017 -24.40 23.30 -33.22
N SER A 1018 -25.45 22.50 -33.49
CA SER A 1018 -26.43 22.60 -34.59
C SER A 1018 -26.05 22.02 -35.96
N LEU A 1019 -25.69 20.74 -36.01
CA LEU A 1019 -25.94 19.94 -37.20
C LEU A 1019 -27.31 19.22 -37.08
N PRO A 1020 -28.22 19.32 -38.07
CA PRO A 1020 -29.43 18.51 -38.07
C PRO A 1020 -29.04 17.04 -38.21
N LYS A 1021 -29.61 16.16 -37.36
CA LYS A 1021 -29.50 14.69 -37.45
C LYS A 1021 -29.47 14.26 -38.92
N SER A 1022 -28.29 13.95 -39.43
CA SER A 1022 -28.14 13.50 -40.80
C SER A 1022 -28.75 12.11 -40.87
N THR A 1023 -29.80 11.91 -41.68
CA THR A 1023 -30.36 10.57 -41.91
C THR A 1023 -29.42 9.77 -42.80
N VAL A 1024 -28.28 9.35 -42.25
CA VAL A 1024 -27.47 8.25 -42.77
C VAL A 1024 -28.02 6.97 -42.14
N ALA A 1025 -28.24 5.94 -42.95
CA ALA A 1025 -28.99 4.75 -42.55
C ALA A 1025 -28.24 3.95 -41.46
N VAL A 1026 -28.94 3.62 -40.37
CA VAL A 1026 -28.51 2.61 -39.39
C VAL A 1026 -28.20 1.33 -40.15
N ASN A 1027 -26.93 0.95 -40.24
CA ASN A 1027 -26.54 -0.28 -40.89
C ASN A 1027 -26.82 -1.44 -39.92
N SER A 1028 -27.77 -2.31 -40.26
CA SER A 1028 -28.24 -3.44 -39.43
C SER A 1028 -27.20 -4.53 -39.14
N ALA A 1029 -25.91 -4.26 -39.32
CA ALA A 1029 -24.81 -5.23 -39.28
C ALA A 1029 -24.01 -5.24 -37.96
N ARG A 1030 -24.11 -4.20 -37.11
CA ARG A 1030 -23.48 -4.20 -35.77
C ARG A 1030 -24.26 -5.11 -34.82
N THR A 1031 -23.54 -5.79 -33.92
CA THR A 1031 -24.15 -6.56 -32.85
C THR A 1031 -24.30 -5.68 -31.62
N ALA A 1032 -25.53 -5.39 -31.21
CA ALA A 1032 -25.82 -4.66 -29.98
C ALA A 1032 -25.71 -5.60 -28.77
N PHE A 1033 -25.18 -5.09 -27.67
CA PHE A 1033 -25.18 -5.79 -26.39
C PHE A 1033 -26.62 -5.96 -25.87
N ASN A 1034 -27.00 -7.18 -25.50
CA ASN A 1034 -28.38 -7.50 -25.06
C ASN A 1034 -28.59 -7.40 -23.53
N GLY A 1035 -27.55 -7.09 -22.74
CA GLY A 1035 -27.60 -6.89 -21.29
C GLY A 1035 -27.88 -5.45 -20.87
N ALA A 1036 -28.06 -5.21 -19.57
CA ALA A 1036 -28.16 -3.85 -19.02
C ALA A 1036 -26.74 -3.29 -18.82
N VAL A 1037 -26.48 -2.10 -19.37
CA VAL A 1037 -25.25 -1.33 -19.11
C VAL A 1037 -25.50 -0.44 -17.89
N SER A 1038 -24.66 -0.53 -16.86
CA SER A 1038 -24.85 0.24 -15.62
C SER A 1038 -24.63 1.74 -15.85
N PRO A 1039 -25.57 2.63 -15.48
CA PRO A 1039 -25.36 4.08 -15.63
C PRO A 1039 -24.38 4.59 -14.56
N VAL A 1040 -23.18 5.00 -14.97
CA VAL A 1040 -22.22 5.73 -14.14
C VAL A 1040 -22.47 7.22 -14.34
N GLN A 1041 -22.87 7.95 -13.29
CA GLN A 1041 -22.97 9.41 -13.35
C GLN A 1041 -21.59 10.03 -13.14
N ILE A 1042 -21.07 10.68 -14.18
CA ILE A 1042 -19.80 11.40 -14.16
C ILE A 1042 -20.08 12.85 -13.73
N PRO A 1043 -19.43 13.39 -12.68
CA PRO A 1043 -19.64 14.77 -12.26
C PRO A 1043 -19.18 15.75 -13.36
N ALA A 1044 -20.08 16.62 -13.82
CA ALA A 1044 -19.71 17.71 -14.73
C ALA A 1044 -18.80 18.72 -14.01
N MET A 1045 -17.55 18.87 -14.46
CA MET A 1045 -16.72 20.00 -14.04
C MET A 1045 -17.37 21.29 -14.55
N THR A 1046 -17.67 22.22 -13.64
CA THR A 1046 -18.19 23.53 -14.03
C THR A 1046 -17.07 24.57 -13.94
N ARG A 1047 -16.77 25.22 -15.08
CA ARG A 1047 -16.13 26.55 -15.29
C ARG A 1047 -14.62 26.77 -15.02
N ASN A 1048 -13.91 27.24 -16.04
CA ASN A 1048 -13.40 28.62 -16.23
C ASN A 1048 -12.58 28.65 -17.54
N THR A 1049 -12.97 29.44 -18.54
CA THR A 1049 -12.56 29.21 -19.94
C THR A 1049 -11.18 29.74 -20.35
N ASN A 1050 -10.46 30.48 -19.50
CA ASN A 1050 -9.22 31.22 -19.84
C ASN A 1050 -9.34 31.85 -21.24
N ALA A 1051 -10.52 32.34 -21.60
CA ALA A 1051 -10.82 32.76 -22.95
C ALA A 1051 -10.13 34.09 -23.19
N LEU A 1052 -9.23 34.15 -24.18
CA LEU A 1052 -8.56 35.38 -24.56
C LEU A 1052 -9.61 36.40 -25.06
N ILE A 1053 -9.87 37.44 -24.28
CA ILE A 1053 -10.80 38.54 -24.57
C ILE A 1053 -10.15 39.55 -25.53
N GLY A 1054 -8.84 39.74 -25.44
CA GLY A 1054 -8.09 40.68 -26.29
C GLY A 1054 -6.81 41.13 -25.62
N TYR A 1055 -6.31 42.32 -25.99
CA TYR A 1055 -5.04 42.85 -25.51
C TYR A 1055 -5.18 44.25 -24.93
N ASN A 1056 -4.45 44.52 -23.86
CA ASN A 1056 -4.34 45.83 -23.24
C ASN A 1056 -2.96 46.42 -23.58
N LEU A 1057 -2.95 47.65 -24.09
CA LEU A 1057 -1.76 48.36 -24.52
C LEU A 1057 -1.42 49.49 -23.57
N TYR A 1058 -0.17 49.53 -23.16
CA TYR A 1058 0.33 50.50 -22.21
C TYR A 1058 1.41 51.37 -22.84
N ARG A 1059 1.38 52.67 -22.52
CA ARG A 1059 2.39 53.66 -22.88
C ARG A 1059 2.88 54.36 -21.62
N ASN A 1060 4.19 54.33 -21.36
CA ASN A 1060 4.82 54.89 -20.16
C ASN A 1060 4.15 54.40 -18.86
N GLY A 1061 3.72 53.13 -18.84
CA GLY A 1061 3.01 52.51 -17.71
C GLY A 1061 1.52 52.85 -17.58
N SER A 1062 0.94 53.65 -18.48
CA SER A 1062 -0.49 53.97 -18.49
C SER A 1062 -1.22 53.23 -19.62
N LEU A 1063 -2.37 52.63 -19.33
CA LEU A 1063 -3.23 51.98 -20.34
C LEU A 1063 -3.72 53.03 -21.36
N ILE A 1064 -3.47 52.79 -22.64
CA ILE A 1064 -3.87 53.68 -23.75
C ILE A 1064 -4.94 53.08 -24.65
N ALA A 1065 -5.08 51.75 -24.70
CA ALA A 1065 -6.13 51.05 -25.43
C ALA A 1065 -6.31 49.63 -24.90
N GLY A 1066 -7.54 49.13 -24.84
CA GLY A 1066 -7.84 47.75 -24.42
C GLY A 1066 -9.30 47.53 -24.02
N PRO A 1067 -9.85 46.30 -24.16
CA PRO A 1067 -9.26 45.18 -24.90
C PRO A 1067 -9.37 45.40 -26.41
N VAL A 1068 -8.26 45.26 -27.14
CA VAL A 1068 -8.26 45.20 -28.60
C VAL A 1068 -8.15 43.75 -29.04
N ALA A 1069 -8.95 43.31 -30.01
CA ALA A 1069 -8.96 41.91 -30.45
C ALA A 1069 -7.78 41.59 -31.40
N GLU A 1070 -7.31 42.60 -32.12
CA GLU A 1070 -6.27 42.47 -33.13
C GLU A 1070 -4.87 42.51 -32.51
N THR A 1071 -3.88 41.87 -33.13
CA THR A 1071 -2.47 41.89 -32.68
C THR A 1071 -1.68 43.10 -33.21
N PHE A 1072 -2.37 44.20 -33.48
CA PHE A 1072 -1.78 45.46 -33.94
C PHE A 1072 -2.56 46.67 -33.44
N TYR A 1073 -1.89 47.81 -33.29
CA TYR A 1073 -2.50 49.07 -32.84
C TYR A 1073 -1.71 50.29 -33.32
N THR A 1074 -2.39 51.38 -33.65
CA THR A 1074 -1.75 52.66 -34.00
C THR A 1074 -2.04 53.72 -32.94
N ASP A 1075 -0.98 54.21 -32.29
CA ASP A 1075 -1.04 55.35 -31.38
C ASP A 1075 -0.67 56.63 -32.14
N ALA A 1076 -1.66 57.45 -32.46
CA ALA A 1076 -1.52 58.58 -33.39
C ALA A 1076 -1.39 59.93 -32.69
N ASP A 1077 -0.85 60.92 -33.42
CA ASP A 1077 -0.78 62.34 -33.03
C ASP A 1077 0.00 62.62 -31.73
N LEU A 1078 1.12 61.94 -31.55
CA LEU A 1078 2.00 62.08 -30.39
C LEU A 1078 2.87 63.33 -30.46
N ASP A 1079 2.99 64.00 -29.31
CA ASP A 1079 3.95 65.08 -29.14
C ASP A 1079 5.40 64.56 -29.25
N ASN A 1080 6.34 65.47 -29.49
CA ASN A 1080 7.76 65.11 -29.46
C ASN A 1080 8.15 64.60 -28.07
N GLY A 1081 8.65 63.36 -28.02
CA GLY A 1081 8.98 62.71 -26.75
C GLY A 1081 9.41 61.26 -26.94
N THR A 1082 9.88 60.69 -25.84
CA THR A 1082 10.16 59.26 -25.71
C THR A 1082 8.94 58.54 -25.16
N TYR A 1083 8.57 57.43 -25.77
CA TYR A 1083 7.46 56.60 -25.34
C TYR A 1083 7.90 55.14 -25.24
N ALA A 1084 7.62 54.51 -24.09
CA ALA A 1084 7.84 53.08 -23.85
C ALA A 1084 6.50 52.35 -23.91
N TYR A 1085 6.40 51.31 -24.75
CA TYR A 1085 5.19 50.51 -24.95
C TYR A 1085 5.37 49.08 -24.45
N TYR A 1086 4.31 48.51 -23.87
CA TYR A 1086 4.16 47.06 -23.66
C TYR A 1086 2.70 46.65 -23.83
N VAL A 1087 2.47 45.36 -24.08
CA VAL A 1087 1.13 44.79 -24.29
C VAL A 1087 0.93 43.60 -23.35
N THR A 1088 -0.25 43.46 -22.78
CA THR A 1088 -0.69 42.30 -22.00
C THR A 1088 -1.89 41.65 -22.71
N ALA A 1089 -2.09 40.36 -22.49
CA ALA A 1089 -3.28 39.62 -22.89
C ALA A 1089 -4.33 39.69 -21.78
N LEU A 1090 -5.57 39.99 -22.14
CA LEU A 1090 -6.72 39.98 -21.25
C LEU A 1090 -7.50 38.70 -21.49
N TYR A 1091 -7.65 37.91 -20.44
CA TYR A 1091 -8.45 36.70 -20.38
C TYR A 1091 -9.72 36.96 -19.55
N ASP A 1092 -10.71 36.11 -19.67
CA ASP A 1092 -11.94 36.15 -18.85
C ASP A 1092 -11.70 36.02 -17.34
N ASN A 1093 -10.56 35.49 -16.91
CA ASN A 1093 -10.17 35.36 -15.51
C ASN A 1093 -8.98 36.25 -15.07
N GLY A 1094 -8.47 37.14 -15.94
CA GLY A 1094 -7.40 38.07 -15.53
C GLY A 1094 -6.56 38.62 -16.67
N GLU A 1095 -5.57 39.45 -16.31
CA GLU A 1095 -4.63 40.04 -17.26
C GLU A 1095 -3.24 39.39 -17.10
N SER A 1096 -2.60 39.06 -18.21
CA SER A 1096 -1.28 38.42 -18.24
C SER A 1096 -0.16 39.33 -17.75
N GLY A 1097 1.03 38.73 -17.58
CA GLY A 1097 2.28 39.49 -17.56
C GLY A 1097 2.49 40.30 -18.87
N PRO A 1098 3.35 41.33 -18.86
CA PRO A 1098 3.60 42.16 -20.04
C PRO A 1098 4.49 41.46 -21.07
N SER A 1099 4.35 41.85 -22.34
CA SER A 1099 5.32 41.59 -23.41
C SER A 1099 6.69 42.21 -23.13
N ASN A 1100 7.64 42.04 -24.05
CA ASN A 1100 8.83 42.90 -24.09
C ASN A 1100 8.42 44.39 -24.22
N VAL A 1101 9.22 45.28 -23.66
CA VAL A 1101 9.03 46.74 -23.76
C VAL A 1101 9.73 47.26 -25.02
N VAL A 1102 9.07 48.11 -25.80
CA VAL A 1102 9.67 48.82 -26.94
C VAL A 1102 9.66 50.32 -26.69
N GLU A 1103 10.83 50.95 -26.78
CA GLU A 1103 10.97 52.41 -26.69
C GLU A 1103 11.09 53.05 -28.08
N VAL A 1104 10.30 54.09 -28.33
CA VAL A 1104 10.33 54.87 -29.57
C VAL A 1104 10.49 56.36 -29.28
N GLN A 1105 11.18 57.07 -30.17
CA GLN A 1105 11.40 58.51 -30.11
C GLN A 1105 10.60 59.19 -31.22
N ILE A 1106 9.70 60.11 -30.85
CA ILE A 1106 9.00 60.98 -31.79
C ILE A 1106 9.79 62.29 -31.90
N THR A 1107 10.30 62.57 -33.11
CA THR A 1107 11.05 63.80 -33.41
C THR A 1107 10.56 64.42 -34.72
N GLY A 1108 9.72 65.46 -34.65
CA GLY A 1108 9.41 66.25 -35.85
C GLY A 1108 8.54 67.48 -35.64
N VAL A 1109 9.09 68.67 -35.93
CA VAL A 1109 8.31 69.88 -36.21
C VAL A 1109 8.14 70.03 -37.72
N GLY A 1110 6.90 70.16 -38.20
CA GLY A 1110 6.56 71.05 -39.33
C GLY A 1110 6.04 70.44 -40.65
N THR A 1111 4.71 70.48 -40.80
CA THR A 1111 3.92 70.92 -41.99
C THR A 1111 4.20 70.33 -43.40
N GLY A 1112 3.24 69.52 -43.88
CA GLY A 1112 2.49 69.70 -45.15
C GLY A 1112 3.14 69.40 -46.50
N GLN A 1113 2.76 68.27 -47.15
CA GLN A 1113 2.21 68.16 -48.53
C GLN A 1113 2.16 66.69 -49.01
N ASN A 1114 0.95 66.29 -49.44
CA ASN A 1114 0.58 65.23 -50.40
C ASN A 1114 1.62 64.19 -50.85
N GLY A 1115 1.39 62.93 -50.45
CA GLY A 1115 1.90 61.71 -51.08
C GLY A 1115 0.77 60.79 -51.56
N SER A 1116 0.34 60.98 -52.82
CA SER A 1116 -0.47 60.13 -53.71
C SER A 1116 -1.39 59.03 -53.11
N VAL A 1117 -2.68 59.34 -52.95
CA VAL A 1117 -3.74 58.33 -52.83
C VAL A 1117 -3.92 57.64 -54.19
N ALA A 1118 -4.10 56.32 -54.22
CA ALA A 1118 -4.40 55.56 -55.43
C ALA A 1118 -5.73 56.07 -56.05
N GLU A 1119 -5.66 56.58 -57.29
CA GLU A 1119 -6.83 56.99 -58.07
C GLU A 1119 -7.35 55.82 -58.91
N PHE A 1120 -8.63 55.54 -58.76
CA PHE A 1120 -9.37 54.65 -59.64
C PHE A 1120 -10.67 55.32 -60.10
N GLU A 1121 -11.07 55.01 -61.33
CA GLU A 1121 -12.31 55.47 -61.95
C GLU A 1121 -13.33 54.33 -62.01
N VAL A 1122 -14.60 54.68 -61.82
CA VAL A 1122 -15.73 53.76 -61.86
C VAL A 1122 -16.76 54.24 -62.87
N TYR A 1123 -17.09 53.41 -63.87
CA TYR A 1123 -18.03 53.80 -64.93
C TYR A 1123 -18.75 52.61 -65.60
N PRO A 1124 -19.99 52.81 -66.08
CA PRO A 1124 -20.85 53.98 -65.79
C PRO A 1124 -21.28 53.98 -64.32
N ASN A 1125 -21.44 55.17 -63.74
CA ASN A 1125 -22.00 55.35 -62.39
C ASN A 1125 -23.09 56.45 -62.48
N PRO A 1126 -24.40 56.11 -62.47
CA PRO A 1126 -24.96 54.81 -62.06
C PRO A 1126 -24.73 53.66 -63.07
N ALA A 1127 -24.48 52.45 -62.56
CA ALA A 1127 -24.32 51.21 -63.34
C ALA A 1127 -25.65 50.46 -63.44
N GLY A 1128 -25.95 49.90 -64.62
CA GLY A 1128 -27.08 48.98 -64.83
C GLY A 1128 -26.65 47.54 -64.57
N SER A 1129 -26.32 46.82 -65.63
CA SER A 1129 -25.86 45.42 -65.54
C SER A 1129 -24.35 45.24 -65.33
N ILE A 1130 -23.55 46.30 -65.55
CA ILE A 1130 -22.09 46.23 -65.51
C ILE A 1130 -21.51 47.52 -64.90
N LEU A 1131 -20.58 47.35 -63.96
CA LEU A 1131 -19.72 48.40 -63.41
C LEU A 1131 -18.25 48.10 -63.74
N ASN A 1132 -17.57 49.01 -64.45
CA ASN A 1132 -16.14 48.89 -64.75
C ASN A 1132 -15.33 49.71 -63.76
N ILE A 1133 -14.18 49.16 -63.35
CA ILE A 1133 -13.24 49.78 -62.43
C ILE A 1133 -11.86 49.80 -63.10
N SER A 1134 -11.26 50.98 -63.16
CA SER A 1134 -9.99 51.21 -63.81
C SER A 1134 -9.06 51.97 -62.89
N GLY A 1135 -7.97 51.34 -62.46
CA GLY A 1135 -6.94 51.93 -61.60
C GLY A 1135 -5.64 52.23 -62.36
N ASN A 1136 -4.87 53.20 -61.89
CA ASN A 1136 -3.53 53.48 -62.42
C ASN A 1136 -2.43 52.55 -61.84
N SER A 1137 -2.78 51.70 -60.86
CA SER A 1137 -1.92 50.69 -60.21
C SER A 1137 -2.66 49.35 -60.07
N GLU A 1138 -1.95 48.28 -59.69
CA GLU A 1138 -2.58 46.97 -59.48
C GLU A 1138 -3.49 46.96 -58.27
N MET A 1139 -4.72 46.48 -58.47
CA MET A 1139 -5.73 46.28 -57.44
C MET A 1139 -5.59 44.86 -56.88
N LEU A 1140 -5.12 44.78 -55.64
CA LEU A 1140 -4.85 43.52 -54.94
C LEU A 1140 -6.15 42.91 -54.40
N ASN A 1141 -7.06 43.76 -53.94
CA ASN A 1141 -8.35 43.33 -53.41
C ASN A 1141 -9.42 44.38 -53.64
N LEU A 1142 -10.65 43.93 -53.87
CA LEU A 1142 -11.81 44.79 -54.05
C LEU A 1142 -12.99 44.20 -53.30
N ARG A 1143 -13.75 45.07 -52.62
CA ARG A 1143 -15.03 44.71 -52.03
C ARG A 1143 -16.07 45.82 -52.19
N MET A 1144 -17.33 45.44 -52.40
CA MET A 1144 -18.47 46.34 -52.48
C MET A 1144 -19.37 46.12 -51.26
N LEU A 1145 -19.71 47.20 -50.58
CA LEU A 1145 -20.54 47.19 -49.38
C LEU A 1145 -21.87 47.89 -49.64
N ASN A 1146 -22.96 47.34 -49.12
CA ASN A 1146 -24.23 48.07 -49.08
C ASN A 1146 -24.18 49.18 -48.01
N MET A 1147 -25.20 50.03 -47.93
CA MET A 1147 -25.23 51.14 -46.95
C MET A 1147 -25.35 50.70 -45.48
N ALA A 1148 -25.65 49.42 -45.21
CA ALA A 1148 -25.59 48.83 -43.88
C ALA A 1148 -24.19 48.30 -43.50
N GLY A 1149 -23.21 48.43 -44.40
CA GLY A 1149 -21.83 47.98 -44.19
C GLY A 1149 -21.60 46.50 -44.48
N GLN A 1150 -22.59 45.78 -45.03
CA GLN A 1150 -22.43 44.37 -45.40
C GLN A 1150 -21.74 44.24 -46.75
N VAL A 1151 -20.78 43.32 -46.86
CA VAL A 1151 -20.09 43.03 -48.13
C VAL A 1151 -21.04 42.26 -49.04
N VAL A 1152 -21.39 42.86 -50.17
CA VAL A 1152 -22.26 42.25 -51.19
C VAL A 1152 -21.48 41.67 -52.37
N TYR A 1153 -20.18 42.00 -52.47
CA TYR A 1153 -19.27 41.47 -53.49
C TYR A 1153 -17.82 41.62 -53.03
N ALA A 1154 -16.97 40.60 -53.22
CA ALA A 1154 -15.54 40.69 -52.94
C ALA A 1154 -14.71 39.80 -53.88
N THR A 1155 -13.50 40.23 -54.23
CA THR A 1155 -12.55 39.46 -55.04
C THR A 1155 -11.11 39.93 -54.82
N ALA A 1156 -10.14 39.03 -55.08
CA ALA A 1156 -8.71 39.30 -55.04
C ALA A 1156 -8.09 39.36 -56.45
N ASN A 1157 -6.86 39.88 -56.56
CA ASN A 1157 -6.00 39.85 -57.77
C ASN A 1157 -6.67 40.42 -59.02
N CYS A 1158 -7.23 41.62 -58.90
CA CYS A 1158 -8.11 42.23 -59.91
C CYS A 1158 -7.36 42.91 -61.07
N GLY A 1159 -6.03 42.93 -61.05
CA GLY A 1159 -5.21 43.64 -62.03
C GLY A 1159 -5.47 45.16 -62.02
N LYS A 1160 -5.23 45.84 -63.14
CA LYS A 1160 -5.46 47.31 -63.27
C LYS A 1160 -6.85 47.67 -63.79
N HIS A 1161 -7.55 46.71 -64.39
CA HIS A 1161 -8.91 46.89 -64.90
C HIS A 1161 -9.75 45.69 -64.48
N PHE A 1162 -10.90 45.95 -63.85
CA PHE A 1162 -11.79 44.92 -63.37
C PHE A 1162 -13.24 45.26 -63.68
N ARG A 1163 -14.07 44.25 -63.91
CA ARG A 1163 -15.48 44.42 -64.27
C ARG A 1163 -16.36 43.60 -63.33
N ILE A 1164 -17.34 44.26 -62.73
CA ILE A 1164 -18.35 43.63 -61.87
C ILE A 1164 -19.65 43.55 -62.66
N ASN A 1165 -20.25 42.35 -62.70
CA ASN A 1165 -21.64 42.18 -63.15
C ASN A 1165 -22.56 42.57 -62.00
N THR A 1166 -23.35 43.61 -62.19
CA THR A 1166 -24.21 44.20 -61.14
C THR A 1166 -25.67 43.78 -61.29
N SER A 1167 -25.98 42.85 -62.20
CA SER A 1167 -27.36 42.43 -62.52
C SER A 1167 -28.07 41.69 -61.39
N GLU A 1168 -27.30 41.11 -60.45
CA GLU A 1168 -27.83 40.37 -59.30
C GLU A 1168 -27.82 41.23 -58.01
N LEU A 1169 -27.38 42.48 -58.10
CA LEU A 1169 -27.38 43.42 -56.97
C LEU A 1169 -28.66 44.26 -57.00
N GLU A 1170 -29.25 44.50 -55.83
CA GLU A 1170 -30.43 45.36 -55.70
C GLU A 1170 -30.12 46.82 -56.11
N SER A 1171 -31.10 47.52 -56.67
CA SER A 1171 -30.94 48.93 -57.05
C SER A 1171 -30.71 49.78 -55.79
N GLY A 1172 -29.57 50.48 -55.71
CA GLY A 1172 -29.18 51.16 -54.48
C GLY A 1172 -27.84 51.88 -54.56
N LEU A 1173 -27.43 52.49 -53.44
CA LEU A 1173 -26.10 53.07 -53.28
C LEU A 1173 -25.18 52.09 -52.55
N TYR A 1174 -23.94 51.99 -53.01
CA TYR A 1174 -22.94 51.08 -52.48
C TYR A 1174 -21.61 51.82 -52.30
N LEU A 1175 -20.78 51.32 -51.39
CA LEU A 1175 -19.40 51.75 -51.20
C LEU A 1175 -18.47 50.70 -51.80
N LEU A 1176 -17.70 51.08 -52.80
CA LEU A 1176 -16.68 50.25 -53.42
C LEU A 1176 -15.33 50.58 -52.83
N GLU A 1177 -14.71 49.62 -52.15
CA GLU A 1177 -13.38 49.71 -51.57
C GLU A 1177 -12.38 48.92 -52.40
N VAL A 1178 -11.25 49.54 -52.73
CA VAL A 1178 -10.17 48.96 -53.51
C VAL A 1178 -8.86 49.10 -52.76
N ARG A 1179 -8.22 47.97 -52.48
CA ARG A 1179 -6.89 47.89 -51.87
C ARG A 1179 -5.83 47.71 -52.95
N THR A 1180 -4.83 48.57 -52.91
CA THR A 1180 -3.62 48.49 -53.74
C THR A 1180 -2.39 48.35 -52.85
N GLY A 1181 -1.24 48.03 -53.42
CA GLY A 1181 0.04 48.04 -52.69
C GLY A 1181 0.45 49.42 -52.11
N LYS A 1182 -0.34 50.47 -52.37
CA LYS A 1182 -0.12 51.85 -51.87
C LYS A 1182 -1.22 52.32 -50.89
N GLY A 1183 -2.17 51.45 -50.54
CA GLY A 1183 -3.26 51.77 -49.61
C GLY A 1183 -4.65 51.44 -50.15
N ILE A 1184 -5.67 51.75 -49.33
CA ILE A 1184 -7.09 51.51 -49.61
C ILE A 1184 -7.74 52.82 -50.07
N SER A 1185 -8.58 52.74 -51.10
CA SER A 1185 -9.34 53.87 -51.62
C SER A 1185 -10.80 53.47 -51.81
N THR A 1186 -11.73 54.38 -51.50
CA THR A 1186 -13.18 54.09 -51.46
C THR A 1186 -13.97 55.05 -52.35
N ARG A 1187 -14.95 54.53 -53.11
CA ARG A 1187 -15.83 55.30 -54.00
C ARG A 1187 -17.29 54.89 -53.82
N LYS A 1188 -18.19 55.87 -53.86
CA LYS A 1188 -19.63 55.61 -53.90
C LYS A 1188 -20.06 55.24 -55.32
N VAL A 1189 -20.77 54.13 -55.45
CA VAL A 1189 -21.32 53.63 -56.73
C VAL A 1189 -22.82 53.41 -56.58
N SER A 1190 -23.59 53.81 -57.59
CA SER A 1190 -25.03 53.63 -57.63
C SER A 1190 -25.36 52.55 -58.65
N ILE A 1191 -26.14 51.54 -58.25
CA ILE A 1191 -26.66 50.47 -59.12
C ILE A 1191 -28.14 50.75 -59.39
N ARG A 1192 -28.58 50.58 -60.65
CA ARG A 1192 -29.95 50.86 -61.11
C ARG A 1192 -30.66 49.64 -61.61
#